data_AF-A0A8S3SML3-F1
#
_entry.id   AF-A0A8S3SML3-F1
#
_cell.length_a   1.000
_cell.length_b   1.000
_cell.length_c   1.000
_cell.angle_alpha   90.00
_cell.angle_beta   90.00
_cell.angle_gamma   90.00
#
_symmetry.space_group_name_H-M   'P 1'
#
loop_
_entity.id
_entity.type
_entity.pdbx_description
1 polymer ?
#
loop_
_entity_poly.entity_id
_entity_poly.type
_entity_poly.pdbx_seq_one_letter_code
_entity_poly.pdbx_strand_id
1 'polypeptide(L)'
;MDDVTVHPGTCSNNVDPCYSQPCNMGGTCSSTGGIFSCNCNPGYLENDCSVIDKSNSDDFLCDYEADTSCIFNNVQGDDLDWRPIQGPTPSSDTGPTAAASGTKYVYLEASLPSAKDDVAVMDTTKYKLPSGAFCLSFSFHMMGNPGSLVVSAGERNGNMNSVLTRTGDQGFVATNTNNNYSISIKGVRGTSWQGDIGVDSILLTKGPCSNIDPCGQSPCLNGGQCFPNYSDGTFTCSCTSGWIGDTCQLKDVTMGDTFTCEFTPGENECVFTNTQTGDTFDWTLTNVKTLSSSTGPDVAYSGEYYAFTEASSPRQPGDVATFTSSTFKLPDSPLCMQYHYHMYSEPGSLVINAGERGNSENQIENWTGNQGEQWHSSIVQIPQFSDAVISIKGIRGPTSKGDIGLDLITLQKGLCSSPCGSFPCQNGGICTGNQDGTYQCSCKSEFTGSECQLTDKRLETSMACDFEDNEVGCIFENSLSYDDFDWRRRTVSSNSSIYVVMLPSSNWHGTTSSVNTGPINGAESGSYYMYTEASSPRNESDFAVMDTINYRLKDSAYCLSLSINMRGQPGELVISAEERTGSWYGEASYIGHQGDDWFSANINIPQISDPIISIIGYIGSTSKGDIAIDHMILTEGQCKYIVD
;
A
#
# COMPACT_ATOMS: atom_id res chain seq x y z
N MET A 1 35.06 5.41 38.67
CA MET A 1 35.81 5.42 39.94
C MET A 1 34.95 4.67 40.94
N ASP A 2 35.24 3.40 41.18
CA ASP A 2 34.78 2.68 42.37
C ASP A 2 35.53 1.36 42.43
N ASP A 3 36.63 1.36 43.18
CA ASP A 3 36.90 0.42 44.27
C ASP A 3 38.28 0.79 44.85
N VAL A 4 38.30 1.56 45.93
CA VAL A 4 39.53 1.85 46.68
C VAL A 4 39.36 1.31 48.08
N THR A 5 39.82 0.08 48.28
CA THR A 5 39.95 -0.52 49.60
C THR A 5 41.24 -0.01 50.25
N VAL A 6 41.12 0.86 51.26
CA VAL A 6 42.26 1.34 52.04
C VAL A 6 42.55 0.38 53.19
N HIS A 7 43.70 -0.30 53.14
CA HIS A 7 44.23 -1.05 54.28
C HIS A 7 45.10 -0.16 55.18
N PRO A 8 44.99 -0.25 56.52
CA PRO A 8 45.84 0.50 57.43
C PRO A 8 47.23 -0.16 57.50
N GLY A 9 48.15 0.33 56.69
CA GLY A 9 49.57 -0.05 56.70
C GLY A 9 50.42 1.02 56.01
N THR A 10 51.65 1.20 56.46
CA THR A 10 52.62 2.12 55.83
C THR A 10 52.80 1.75 54.36
N CYS A 11 52.61 2.70 53.43
CA CYS A 11 52.86 2.51 52.00
C CYS A 11 54.30 2.03 51.78
N SER A 12 54.48 0.73 51.56
CA SER A 12 55.74 0.18 51.10
C SER A 12 55.86 0.44 49.60
N ASN A 13 56.95 1.07 49.18
CA ASN A 13 57.24 1.50 47.80
C ASN A 13 57.45 0.35 46.79
N ASN A 14 56.77 -0.78 46.92
CA ASN A 14 56.92 -1.89 45.97
C ASN A 14 55.63 -2.71 45.89
N VAL A 15 54.61 -2.14 45.24
CA VAL A 15 53.42 -2.90 44.83
C VAL A 15 53.83 -3.72 43.62
N ASP A 16 53.67 -5.04 43.68
CA ASP A 16 53.95 -5.90 42.53
C ASP A 16 52.93 -5.63 41.41
N PRO A 17 53.34 -5.05 40.26
CA PRO A 17 52.44 -4.75 39.15
C PRO A 17 51.83 -6.00 38.51
N CYS A 18 52.33 -7.22 38.80
CA CYS A 18 51.70 -8.45 38.33
C CYS A 18 50.40 -8.81 39.06
N TYR A 19 50.08 -8.16 40.19
CA TYR A 19 48.88 -8.45 40.97
C TYR A 19 47.58 -8.11 40.22
N SER A 20 47.62 -7.11 39.33
CA SER A 20 46.49 -6.76 38.47
C SER A 20 46.27 -7.73 37.30
N GLN A 21 47.07 -8.80 37.20
CA GLN A 21 47.07 -9.77 36.10
C GLN A 21 47.14 -9.09 34.71
N PRO A 22 48.18 -8.27 34.46
CA PRO A 22 48.22 -7.44 33.25
C PRO A 22 48.51 -8.22 31.95
N CYS A 23 48.85 -9.50 32.03
CA CYS A 23 49.17 -10.32 30.86
C CYS A 23 47.93 -11.04 30.34
N ASN A 24 47.49 -10.67 29.14
CA ASN A 24 46.34 -11.28 28.48
C ASN A 24 46.65 -12.68 27.93
N MET A 25 45.60 -13.43 27.58
CA MET A 25 45.67 -14.69 26.82
C MET A 25 46.63 -15.75 27.42
N GLY A 26 46.71 -15.79 28.75
CA GLY A 26 47.51 -16.75 29.50
C GLY A 26 49.02 -16.50 29.46
N GLY A 27 49.46 -15.28 29.14
CA GLY A 27 50.85 -14.86 29.25
C GLY A 27 51.36 -14.89 30.71
N THR A 28 52.64 -15.17 30.89
CA THR A 28 53.25 -15.21 32.25
C THR A 28 53.79 -13.83 32.62
N CYS A 29 53.34 -13.28 33.75
CA CYS A 29 53.80 -11.99 34.24
C CYS A 29 55.11 -12.10 35.03
N SER A 30 56.03 -11.17 34.78
CA SER A 30 57.24 -10.98 35.57
C SER A 30 57.37 -9.51 36.01
N SER A 31 57.82 -9.29 37.24
CA SER A 31 57.97 -7.95 37.83
C SER A 31 59.43 -7.64 38.06
N THR A 32 59.92 -6.56 37.44
CA THR A 32 61.30 -6.07 37.59
C THR A 32 61.29 -4.56 37.82
N GLY A 33 61.74 -4.10 38.99
CA GLY A 33 61.87 -2.67 39.29
C GLY A 33 60.56 -1.88 39.36
N GLY A 34 59.44 -2.53 39.72
CA GLY A 34 58.12 -1.90 39.80
C GLY A 34 57.38 -1.79 38.46
N ILE A 35 57.93 -2.37 37.38
CA ILE A 35 57.29 -2.47 36.06
C ILE A 35 57.05 -3.96 35.76
N PHE A 36 55.91 -4.29 35.14
CA PHE A 36 55.60 -5.64 34.69
C PHE A 36 56.10 -5.88 33.25
N SER A 37 56.41 -7.13 32.93
CA SER A 37 56.67 -7.60 31.58
C SER A 37 56.02 -8.98 31.38
N CYS A 38 55.29 -9.13 30.29
CA CYS A 38 54.62 -10.38 29.95
C CYS A 38 55.45 -11.22 28.98
N ASN A 39 55.62 -12.50 29.33
CA ASN A 39 56.08 -13.52 28.40
C ASN A 39 54.85 -14.13 27.70
N CYS A 40 54.65 -13.77 26.44
CA CYS A 40 53.47 -14.16 25.68
C CYS A 40 53.59 -15.56 25.10
N ASN A 41 52.45 -16.26 25.04
CA ASN A 41 52.37 -17.53 24.33
C ASN A 41 52.63 -17.34 22.82
N PRO A 42 53.12 -18.36 22.09
CA PRO A 42 53.33 -18.26 20.65
C PRO A 42 52.07 -17.75 19.92
N GLY A 43 52.25 -16.76 19.05
CA GLY A 43 51.15 -16.12 18.32
C GLY A 43 50.58 -14.87 18.99
N TYR A 44 51.08 -14.46 20.16
CA TYR A 44 50.71 -13.21 20.82
C TYR A 44 51.91 -12.27 20.97
N LEU A 45 51.66 -10.95 20.85
CA LEU A 45 52.66 -9.89 20.83
C LEU A 45 52.31 -8.76 21.82
N GLU A 46 53.21 -7.76 21.92
CA GLU A 46 53.22 -6.63 22.87
C GLU A 46 53.50 -7.01 24.33
N ASN A 47 53.79 -6.00 25.14
CA ASN A 47 54.19 -6.15 26.55
C ASN A 47 53.09 -6.72 27.46
N ASP A 48 51.84 -6.76 26.98
CA ASP A 48 50.65 -7.24 27.69
C ASP A 48 49.96 -8.42 26.97
N CYS A 49 50.56 -8.95 25.90
CA CYS A 49 50.01 -10.05 25.09
C CYS A 49 48.62 -9.78 24.47
N SER A 50 48.26 -8.51 24.26
CA SER A 50 46.95 -8.10 23.73
C SER A 50 46.78 -8.32 22.22
N VAL A 51 47.86 -8.66 21.50
CA VAL A 51 47.92 -8.61 20.04
C VAL A 51 48.14 -9.97 19.44
N ILE A 52 47.38 -10.34 18.43
CA ILE A 52 47.50 -11.63 17.74
C ILE A 52 48.37 -11.48 16.49
N ASP A 53 49.40 -12.31 16.35
CA ASP A 53 50.29 -12.32 15.19
C ASP A 53 49.66 -13.08 14.00
N LYS A 54 49.37 -12.34 12.92
CA LYS A 54 48.85 -12.85 11.65
C LYS A 54 49.81 -12.60 10.49
N SER A 55 51.09 -12.31 10.77
CA SER A 55 52.10 -11.96 9.77
C SER A 55 52.39 -13.02 8.70
N ASN A 56 51.96 -14.27 8.93
CA ASN A 56 52.13 -15.40 8.00
C ASN A 56 50.84 -15.83 7.28
N SER A 57 49.76 -15.06 7.39
CA SER A 57 48.49 -15.32 6.69
C SER A 57 48.35 -14.39 5.48
N ASP A 58 47.85 -14.91 4.35
CA ASP A 58 47.73 -14.11 3.12
C ASP A 58 46.31 -13.55 2.92
N ASP A 59 45.27 -14.25 3.36
CA ASP A 59 43.86 -13.86 3.17
C ASP A 59 43.03 -13.94 4.47
N PHE A 60 42.09 -13.03 4.63
CA PHE A 60 41.18 -12.96 5.80
C PHE A 60 39.74 -12.71 5.35
N LEU A 61 38.82 -13.55 5.84
CA LEU A 61 37.39 -13.47 5.49
C LEU A 61 36.55 -13.20 6.74
N CYS A 62 35.70 -12.18 6.65
CA CYS A 62 34.58 -11.92 7.55
C CYS A 62 33.27 -11.94 6.75
N ASP A 63 32.66 -13.11 6.65
CA ASP A 63 31.28 -13.34 6.20
C ASP A 63 30.34 -13.62 7.41
N TYR A 64 30.85 -13.53 8.64
CA TYR A 64 30.10 -13.66 9.90
C TYR A 64 29.34 -14.98 10.10
N GLU A 65 29.73 -15.99 9.32
CA GLU A 65 29.31 -17.37 9.48
C GLU A 65 30.17 -18.12 10.53
N ALA A 66 29.81 -19.37 10.80
CA ALA A 66 30.59 -20.23 11.68
C ALA A 66 31.98 -20.54 11.08
N ASP A 67 33.01 -20.62 11.93
CA ASP A 67 34.39 -20.99 11.58
C ASP A 67 35.15 -20.00 10.65
N THR A 68 34.92 -18.70 10.84
CA THR A 68 35.48 -17.65 9.98
C THR A 68 36.75 -17.03 10.57
N SER A 69 37.70 -16.63 9.72
CA SER A 69 38.99 -16.06 10.12
C SER A 69 38.92 -14.54 10.35
N CYS A 70 37.79 -14.06 10.86
CA CYS A 70 37.50 -12.63 10.87
C CYS A 70 38.47 -11.83 11.76
N ILE A 71 39.06 -10.79 11.19
CA ILE A 71 40.04 -9.92 11.86
C ILE A 71 39.49 -8.53 12.22
N PHE A 72 38.27 -8.21 11.82
CA PHE A 72 37.63 -6.94 12.18
C PHE A 72 36.98 -7.05 13.56
N ASN A 73 37.27 -6.09 14.43
CA ASN A 73 36.71 -5.99 15.77
C ASN A 73 36.06 -4.63 15.95
N ASN A 74 34.93 -4.56 16.64
CA ASN A 74 34.42 -3.28 17.13
C ASN A 74 35.48 -2.58 17.98
N VAL A 75 35.61 -1.28 17.72
CA VAL A 75 36.40 -0.35 18.53
C VAL A 75 35.64 -0.11 19.84
N GLN A 76 36.35 0.31 20.89
CA GLN A 76 35.71 0.72 22.13
C GLN A 76 35.65 2.24 22.21
N GLY A 77 34.50 2.79 22.60
CA GLY A 77 34.33 4.21 22.87
C GLY A 77 33.88 5.05 21.67
N ASP A 78 33.51 4.41 20.57
CA ASP A 78 32.62 4.95 19.55
C ASP A 78 31.14 4.93 20.03
N ASP A 79 30.27 5.58 19.25
CA ASP A 79 28.88 5.81 19.66
C ASP A 79 28.02 4.55 19.52
N LEU A 80 28.33 3.72 18.51
CA LEU A 80 27.59 2.52 18.12
C LEU A 80 28.55 1.36 17.83
N ASP A 81 28.03 0.13 17.87
CA ASP A 81 28.76 -1.09 17.52
C ASP A 81 28.22 -1.72 16.24
N TRP A 82 29.09 -2.31 15.41
CA TRP A 82 28.63 -3.22 14.35
C TRP A 82 28.07 -4.50 14.95
N ARG A 83 26.88 -4.91 14.52
CA ARG A 83 26.18 -6.07 15.08
C ARG A 83 25.95 -7.13 14.00
N PRO A 84 26.28 -8.41 14.24
CA PRO A 84 25.92 -9.46 13.31
C PRO A 84 24.42 -9.76 13.38
N ILE A 85 23.79 -9.98 12.23
CA ILE A 85 22.37 -10.32 12.12
C ILE A 85 22.13 -11.35 11.01
N GLN A 86 21.03 -12.09 11.13
CA GLN A 86 20.48 -12.97 10.09
C GLN A 86 19.10 -12.46 9.70
N GLY A 87 18.87 -12.25 8.40
CA GLY A 87 17.62 -11.66 7.89
C GLY A 87 17.63 -10.12 7.89
N PRO A 88 16.46 -9.47 7.83
CA PRO A 88 16.38 -8.01 7.75
C PRO A 88 16.85 -7.32 9.03
N THR A 89 17.22 -6.05 8.93
CA THR A 89 17.54 -5.20 10.08
C THR A 89 16.31 -4.99 10.99
N PRO A 90 16.50 -4.69 12.29
CA PRO A 90 15.40 -4.49 13.23
C PRO A 90 14.43 -3.36 12.88
N SER A 91 14.92 -2.31 12.23
CA SER A 91 14.07 -1.21 11.76
C SER A 91 13.44 -1.53 10.39
N SER A 92 12.21 -1.05 10.21
CA SER A 92 11.36 -1.31 9.02
C SER A 92 11.85 -0.53 7.80
N ASP A 93 11.82 -1.11 6.60
CA ASP A 93 12.27 -0.42 5.37
C ASP A 93 13.70 0.16 5.47
N THR A 94 14.58 -0.50 6.23
CA THR A 94 15.98 -0.10 6.38
C THR A 94 16.88 -1.29 6.02
N GLY A 95 18.13 -1.01 5.67
CA GLY A 95 19.16 -2.05 5.56
C GLY A 95 18.84 -3.16 4.53
N PRO A 96 19.71 -4.18 4.43
CA PRO A 96 19.48 -5.31 3.53
C PRO A 96 18.47 -6.31 4.11
N THR A 97 17.62 -6.88 3.26
CA THR A 97 16.68 -7.95 3.65
C THR A 97 17.33 -9.32 3.83
N ALA A 98 18.53 -9.51 3.26
CA ALA A 98 19.34 -10.71 3.36
C ALA A 98 20.83 -10.38 3.23
N ALA A 99 21.68 -11.30 3.69
CA ALA A 99 23.13 -11.23 3.47
C ALA A 99 23.45 -11.26 1.96
N ALA A 100 24.51 -10.59 1.55
CA ALA A 100 24.99 -10.63 0.17
C ALA A 100 25.58 -12.01 -0.18
N SER A 101 26.12 -12.71 0.82
CA SER A 101 26.55 -14.10 0.73
C SER A 101 26.23 -14.82 2.05
N GLY A 102 25.92 -16.11 1.98
CA GLY A 102 25.58 -16.87 3.19
C GLY A 102 24.24 -16.44 3.79
N THR A 103 24.19 -16.32 5.12
CA THR A 103 22.96 -16.05 5.88
C THR A 103 23.08 -14.88 6.85
N LYS A 104 24.30 -14.42 7.15
CA LYS A 104 24.58 -13.35 8.11
C LYS A 104 25.41 -12.25 7.48
N TYR A 105 25.25 -11.05 8.04
CA TYR A 105 26.07 -9.88 7.75
C TYR A 105 26.20 -9.06 9.03
N VAL A 106 27.07 -8.04 9.02
CA VAL A 106 27.08 -7.04 10.10
C VAL A 106 26.39 -5.77 9.67
N TYR A 107 25.72 -5.13 10.61
CA TYR A 107 25.02 -3.89 10.33
C TYR A 107 25.21 -2.85 11.42
N LEU A 108 25.00 -1.60 11.02
CA LEU A 108 24.80 -0.44 11.87
C LEU A 108 23.32 -0.07 11.83
N GLU A 109 22.73 0.02 13.02
CA GLU A 109 21.34 0.42 13.23
C GLU A 109 21.24 1.95 13.33
N ALA A 110 20.51 2.56 12.38
CA ALA A 110 20.25 3.98 12.35
C ALA A 110 18.99 4.38 13.15
N SER A 111 18.12 3.46 13.54
CA SER A 111 16.98 3.81 14.39
C SER A 111 17.37 4.16 15.84
N LEU A 112 16.39 4.65 16.62
CA LEU A 112 16.62 5.08 18.00
C LEU A 112 17.20 3.94 18.85
N PRO A 113 18.15 4.23 19.75
CA PRO A 113 18.53 5.56 20.25
C PRO A 113 19.61 6.31 19.43
N SER A 114 20.03 5.79 18.29
CA SER A 114 21.09 6.39 17.47
C SER A 114 20.73 7.80 16.97
N ALA A 115 21.70 8.72 16.99
CA ALA A 115 21.58 10.12 16.61
C ALA A 115 22.43 10.48 15.38
N LYS A 116 22.14 11.62 14.75
CA LYS A 116 22.85 12.06 13.54
C LYS A 116 24.36 12.14 13.83
N ASP A 117 25.17 11.65 12.90
CA ASP A 117 26.64 11.62 12.97
C ASP A 117 27.22 10.60 13.97
N ASP A 118 26.39 9.81 14.65
CA ASP A 118 26.85 8.66 15.43
C ASP A 118 27.63 7.68 14.54
N VAL A 119 28.65 7.05 15.11
CA VAL A 119 29.56 6.19 14.35
C VAL A 119 29.70 4.81 14.97
N ALA A 120 29.79 3.79 14.12
CA ALA A 120 30.33 2.48 14.48
C ALA A 120 31.62 2.22 13.70
N VAL A 121 32.67 1.83 14.39
CA VAL A 121 33.98 1.56 13.82
C VAL A 121 34.36 0.12 14.14
N MET A 122 34.69 -0.64 13.10
CA MET A 122 35.42 -1.89 13.27
C MET A 122 36.80 -1.78 12.65
N ASP A 123 37.81 -2.35 13.30
CA ASP A 123 39.19 -2.28 12.84
C ASP A 123 39.98 -3.58 13.06
N THR A 124 41.20 -3.60 12.52
CA THR A 124 42.12 -4.74 12.61
C THR A 124 43.23 -4.51 13.64
N THR A 125 43.15 -3.52 14.53
CA THR A 125 44.28 -3.10 15.41
C THR A 125 44.71 -4.17 16.41
N LYS A 126 43.81 -5.11 16.75
CA LYS A 126 44.11 -6.30 17.57
C LYS A 126 45.05 -7.30 16.89
N TYR A 127 45.24 -7.19 15.57
CA TYR A 127 46.05 -8.11 14.78
C TYR A 127 47.29 -7.42 14.22
N LYS A 128 48.40 -8.14 14.18
CA LYS A 128 49.56 -7.73 13.38
C LYS A 128 49.46 -8.37 12.00
N LEU A 129 49.15 -7.54 10.99
CA LEU A 129 49.04 -7.97 9.60
C LEU A 129 50.42 -8.10 8.92
N PRO A 130 50.54 -8.91 7.85
CA PRO A 130 51.75 -8.97 7.03
C PRO A 130 52.10 -7.61 6.41
N SER A 131 53.38 -7.37 6.15
CA SER A 131 53.80 -6.19 5.39
C SER A 131 53.46 -6.34 3.91
N GLY A 132 52.85 -5.30 3.33
CA GLY A 132 52.54 -5.25 1.90
C GLY A 132 51.21 -4.57 1.62
N ALA A 133 50.90 -4.36 0.34
CA ALA A 133 49.59 -3.88 -0.07
C ALA A 133 48.56 -5.01 0.02
N PHE A 134 47.36 -4.65 0.48
CA PHE A 134 46.19 -5.53 0.47
C PHE A 134 45.10 -4.91 -0.39
N CYS A 135 44.25 -5.78 -0.91
CA CYS A 135 42.96 -5.45 -1.47
C CYS A 135 41.89 -5.78 -0.44
N LEU A 136 41.16 -4.76 0.00
CA LEU A 136 39.95 -4.93 0.80
C LEU A 136 38.75 -4.91 -0.13
N SER A 137 37.94 -5.96 -0.12
CA SER A 137 36.65 -5.99 -0.81
C SER A 137 35.51 -6.41 0.11
N PHE A 138 34.33 -5.86 -0.11
CA PHE A 138 33.11 -6.23 0.62
C PHE A 138 31.87 -5.78 -0.15
N SER A 139 30.75 -6.44 0.13
CA SER A 139 29.41 -6.01 -0.28
C SER A 139 28.83 -5.10 0.80
N PHE A 140 28.06 -4.10 0.39
CA PHE A 140 27.37 -3.22 1.33
C PHE A 140 25.97 -2.87 0.84
N HIS A 141 25.13 -2.52 1.80
CA HIS A 141 23.76 -2.09 1.59
C HIS A 141 23.45 -0.95 2.56
N MET A 142 22.81 0.09 2.08
CA MET A 142 22.69 1.41 2.68
C MET A 142 21.43 2.14 2.14
N MET A 143 20.23 1.59 2.28
CA MET A 143 19.03 2.21 1.66
C MET A 143 18.61 3.51 2.37
N GLY A 144 18.08 4.48 1.62
CA GLY A 144 17.42 5.67 2.17
C GLY A 144 18.31 6.92 2.21
N ASN A 145 18.42 7.59 3.37
CA ASN A 145 19.41 8.65 3.62
C ASN A 145 20.50 8.12 4.56
N PRO A 146 21.26 7.11 4.13
CA PRO A 146 22.40 6.63 4.91
C PRO A 146 23.42 7.76 5.03
N GLY A 147 24.22 7.74 6.09
CA GLY A 147 25.28 8.74 6.25
C GLY A 147 26.43 8.42 5.29
N SER A 148 27.45 7.73 5.78
CA SER A 148 28.55 7.31 4.92
C SER A 148 29.23 6.05 5.44
N LEU A 149 29.76 5.25 4.52
CA LEU A 149 30.64 4.14 4.82
C LEU A 149 32.06 4.52 4.43
N VAL A 150 32.93 4.61 5.43
CA VAL A 150 34.31 5.11 5.28
C VAL A 150 35.29 3.99 5.57
N VAL A 151 36.14 3.67 4.60
CA VAL A 151 37.29 2.78 4.79
C VAL A 151 38.52 3.63 5.03
N SER A 152 39.23 3.37 6.12
CA SER A 152 40.51 4.01 6.41
C SER A 152 41.61 2.98 6.59
N ALA A 153 42.85 3.37 6.28
CA ALA A 153 44.01 2.52 6.50
C ALA A 153 45.23 3.36 6.90
N GLY A 154 46.10 2.78 7.73
CA GLY A 154 47.27 3.48 8.24
C GLY A 154 48.17 2.64 9.13
N GLU A 155 48.99 3.32 9.93
CA GLU A 155 49.85 2.69 10.93
C GLU A 155 49.05 2.18 12.12
N ARG A 156 49.52 1.08 12.73
CA ARG A 156 48.93 0.52 13.94
C ARG A 156 49.12 1.50 15.10
N ASN A 157 48.03 1.99 15.69
CA ASN A 157 47.98 3.07 16.69
C ASN A 157 48.47 4.44 16.19
N GLY A 158 48.58 4.62 14.86
CA GLY A 158 48.94 5.89 14.24
C GLY A 158 47.75 6.56 13.57
N ASN A 159 48.03 7.55 12.72
CA ASN A 159 46.99 8.21 11.94
C ASN A 159 46.45 7.28 10.85
N MET A 160 45.14 7.05 10.88
CA MET A 160 44.39 6.37 9.83
C MET A 160 43.96 7.39 8.78
N ASN A 161 44.25 7.14 7.51
CA ASN A 161 43.81 8.00 6.40
C ASN A 161 42.61 7.36 5.70
N SER A 162 41.62 8.17 5.32
CA SER A 162 40.51 7.71 4.48
C SER A 162 41.06 7.25 3.13
N VAL A 163 40.74 5.99 2.79
CA VAL A 163 41.05 5.35 1.50
C VAL A 163 39.81 5.39 0.61
N LEU A 164 38.62 5.30 1.21
CA LEU A 164 37.36 5.25 0.51
C LEU A 164 36.24 5.88 1.33
N THR A 165 35.37 6.61 0.66
CA THR A 165 34.08 6.99 1.20
C THR A 165 32.99 6.56 0.22
N ARG A 166 31.93 5.97 0.74
CA ARG A 166 30.73 5.58 0.00
C ARG A 166 29.48 6.21 0.62
N THR A 167 28.57 6.58 -0.26
CA THR A 167 27.23 7.12 -0.02
C THR A 167 26.31 6.48 -1.05
N GLY A 168 25.01 6.35 -0.78
CA GLY A 168 24.05 5.71 -1.70
C GLY A 168 23.64 4.29 -1.26
N ASP A 169 22.75 3.66 -2.04
CA ASP A 169 21.86 2.59 -1.57
C ASP A 169 22.46 1.18 -1.46
N GLN A 170 23.18 0.69 -2.46
CA GLN A 170 23.71 -0.67 -2.48
C GLN A 170 24.97 -0.72 -3.34
N GLY A 171 25.88 -1.63 -3.01
CA GLY A 171 26.99 -1.89 -3.92
C GLY A 171 28.04 -2.86 -3.42
N PHE A 172 29.14 -2.83 -4.16
CA PHE A 172 30.33 -3.62 -3.92
C PHE A 172 31.54 -2.68 -3.95
N VAL A 173 32.51 -2.96 -3.11
CA VAL A 173 33.76 -2.20 -2.99
C VAL A 173 34.93 -3.14 -3.18
N ALA A 174 35.96 -2.71 -3.90
CA ALA A 174 37.31 -3.26 -3.81
C ALA A 174 38.36 -2.12 -3.84
N THR A 175 39.15 -1.97 -2.77
CA THR A 175 40.12 -0.86 -2.66
C THR A 175 41.48 -1.28 -2.12
N ASN A 176 42.54 -0.64 -2.61
CA ASN A 176 43.92 -0.92 -2.20
C ASN A 176 44.27 -0.18 -0.90
N THR A 177 44.78 -0.91 0.10
CA THR A 177 45.29 -0.34 1.35
C THR A 177 46.82 -0.27 1.30
N ASN A 178 47.36 0.85 0.84
CA ASN A 178 48.78 1.05 0.47
C ASN A 178 49.82 0.75 1.59
N ASN A 179 50.31 -0.50 1.70
CA ASN A 179 51.34 -0.95 2.68
C ASN A 179 50.98 -0.66 4.16
N ASN A 180 49.69 -0.61 4.48
CA ASN A 180 49.19 -0.21 5.78
C ASN A 180 49.05 -1.40 6.74
N TYR A 181 49.31 -1.16 8.03
CA TYR A 181 49.31 -2.20 9.06
C TYR A 181 47.96 -2.38 9.75
N SER A 182 47.04 -1.41 9.59
CA SER A 182 45.70 -1.46 10.14
C SER A 182 44.68 -0.92 9.16
N ILE A 183 43.48 -1.48 9.20
CA ILE A 183 42.33 -1.15 8.35
C ILE A 183 41.13 -0.94 9.27
N SER A 184 40.33 0.08 9.00
CA SER A 184 39.04 0.29 9.66
C SER A 184 37.92 0.52 8.66
N ILE A 185 36.74 0.03 9.03
CA ILE A 185 35.47 0.27 8.34
C ILE A 185 34.59 1.03 9.33
N LYS A 186 34.25 2.26 8.97
CA LYS A 186 33.48 3.18 9.79
C LYS A 186 32.14 3.45 9.12
N GLY A 187 31.05 3.07 9.77
CA GLY A 187 29.71 3.48 9.41
C GLY A 187 29.39 4.79 10.12
N VAL A 188 28.89 5.77 9.39
CA VAL A 188 28.40 7.05 9.92
C VAL A 188 26.90 7.08 9.68
N ARG A 189 26.13 7.25 10.75
CA ARG A 189 24.69 7.40 10.67
C ARG A 189 24.32 8.71 9.96
N GLY A 190 23.37 8.63 9.04
CA GLY A 190 22.87 9.77 8.29
C GLY A 190 21.95 10.67 9.10
N THR A 191 21.19 11.51 8.41
CA THR A 191 20.18 12.38 9.03
C THR A 191 18.95 11.62 9.49
N SER A 192 18.82 10.34 9.12
CA SER A 192 17.62 9.57 9.35
C SER A 192 17.83 8.18 9.93
N TRP A 193 16.73 7.62 10.42
CA TRP A 193 16.62 6.27 10.96
C TRP A 193 16.55 5.17 9.90
N GLN A 194 16.20 5.48 8.64
CA GLN A 194 16.16 4.47 7.58
C GLN A 194 17.55 4.08 7.03
N GLY A 195 18.58 4.83 7.40
CA GLY A 195 19.93 4.73 6.84
C GLY A 195 20.78 3.60 7.42
N ASP A 196 20.20 2.42 7.68
CA ASP A 196 20.94 1.26 8.16
C ASP A 196 22.02 0.86 7.15
N ILE A 197 23.21 0.59 7.68
CA ILE A 197 24.36 0.21 6.86
C ILE A 197 24.66 -1.26 7.14
N GLY A 198 24.39 -2.13 6.18
CA GLY A 198 24.83 -3.51 6.16
C GLY A 198 26.15 -3.66 5.41
N VAL A 199 27.07 -4.46 5.95
CA VAL A 199 28.34 -4.85 5.33
C VAL A 199 28.50 -6.35 5.43
N ASP A 200 28.90 -6.98 4.33
CA ASP A 200 29.02 -8.42 4.22
C ASP A 200 30.19 -8.83 3.32
N SER A 201 30.62 -10.09 3.42
CA SER A 201 31.65 -10.70 2.57
C SER A 201 32.95 -9.90 2.57
N ILE A 202 33.38 -9.44 3.75
CA ILE A 202 34.59 -8.65 3.90
C ILE A 202 35.79 -9.57 3.69
N LEU A 203 36.49 -9.35 2.59
CA LEU A 203 37.66 -10.11 2.21
C LEU A 203 38.86 -9.16 2.14
N LEU A 204 39.90 -9.49 2.90
CA LEU A 204 41.20 -8.84 2.80
C LEU A 204 42.17 -9.82 2.15
N THR A 205 42.56 -9.54 0.91
CA THR A 205 43.47 -10.37 0.10
C THR A 205 44.81 -9.66 -0.07
N LYS A 206 45.91 -10.37 0.04
CA LYS A 206 47.24 -9.80 -0.23
C LYS A 206 47.43 -9.47 -1.71
N GLY A 207 47.88 -8.25 -2.01
CA GLY A 207 48.12 -7.76 -3.38
C GLY A 207 47.09 -6.70 -3.84
N PRO A 208 47.17 -6.25 -5.11
CA PRO A 208 46.30 -5.19 -5.63
C PRO A 208 44.91 -5.69 -6.05
N CYS A 209 43.92 -4.78 -6.04
CA CYS A 209 42.52 -5.07 -6.44
C CYS A 209 42.26 -5.25 -7.94
N SER A 210 43.28 -5.27 -8.80
CA SER A 210 43.11 -5.32 -10.26
C SER A 210 42.45 -6.60 -10.79
N ASN A 211 42.25 -7.60 -9.94
CA ASN A 211 41.67 -8.90 -10.31
C ASN A 211 40.26 -9.11 -9.76
N ILE A 212 39.67 -8.14 -9.05
CA ILE A 212 38.31 -8.24 -8.54
C ILE A 212 37.36 -7.60 -9.54
N ASP A 213 36.34 -8.33 -9.99
CA ASP A 213 35.29 -7.81 -10.88
C ASP A 213 34.08 -7.33 -10.05
N PRO A 214 33.84 -6.01 -9.97
CA PRO A 214 32.69 -5.43 -9.25
C PRO A 214 31.33 -5.82 -9.83
N CYS A 215 31.29 -6.29 -11.09
CA CYS A 215 30.06 -6.75 -11.73
C CYS A 215 29.81 -8.26 -11.53
N GLY A 216 30.73 -9.00 -10.90
CA GLY A 216 30.64 -10.45 -10.74
C GLY A 216 29.40 -10.93 -9.97
N GLN A 217 28.82 -10.07 -9.11
CA GLN A 217 27.60 -10.35 -8.35
C GLN A 217 26.31 -9.84 -9.03
N SER A 218 26.38 -9.41 -10.30
CA SER A 218 25.24 -8.84 -11.05
C SER A 218 24.48 -7.76 -10.27
N PRO A 219 25.16 -6.67 -9.86
CA PRO A 219 24.56 -5.68 -8.95
C PRO A 219 23.44 -4.83 -9.57
N CYS A 220 23.32 -4.82 -10.91
CA CYS A 220 22.27 -4.06 -11.59
C CYS A 220 20.98 -4.90 -11.69
N LEU A 221 19.93 -4.42 -11.04
CA LEU A 221 18.60 -5.05 -11.00
C LEU A 221 17.82 -4.77 -12.29
N ASN A 222 16.67 -5.45 -12.43
CA ASN A 222 15.66 -5.19 -13.48
C ASN A 222 16.22 -5.17 -14.93
N GLY A 223 17.23 -6.01 -15.18
CA GLY A 223 17.86 -6.13 -16.49
C GLY A 223 18.84 -5.01 -16.84
N GLY A 224 19.24 -4.19 -15.85
CA GLY A 224 20.26 -3.17 -16.03
C GLY A 224 21.62 -3.76 -16.41
N GLN A 225 22.38 -3.03 -17.23
CA GLN A 225 23.72 -3.44 -17.66
C GLN A 225 24.79 -2.87 -16.71
N CYS A 226 25.66 -3.73 -16.19
CA CYS A 226 26.76 -3.37 -15.30
C CYS A 226 28.04 -3.01 -16.08
N PHE A 227 28.68 -1.90 -15.68
CA PHE A 227 29.98 -1.47 -16.20
C PHE A 227 30.99 -1.39 -15.04
N PRO A 228 32.02 -2.25 -15.01
CA PRO A 228 32.99 -2.28 -13.91
C PRO A 228 34.05 -1.20 -14.04
N ASN A 229 34.48 -0.66 -12.91
CA ASN A 229 35.64 0.22 -12.77
C ASN A 229 36.71 -0.48 -11.91
N TYR A 230 37.69 -1.09 -12.58
CA TYR A 230 38.77 -1.85 -11.93
C TYR A 230 39.78 -0.99 -11.16
N SER A 231 39.76 0.34 -11.31
CA SER A 231 40.73 1.22 -10.66
C SER A 231 40.43 1.46 -9.18
N ASP A 232 39.15 1.43 -8.81
CA ASP A 232 38.65 1.70 -7.45
C ASP A 232 37.59 0.67 -6.99
N GLY A 233 37.41 -0.41 -7.76
CA GLY A 233 36.50 -1.51 -7.45
C GLY A 233 35.03 -1.15 -7.46
N THR A 234 34.62 -0.12 -8.21
CA THR A 234 33.22 0.32 -8.35
C THR A 234 32.55 -0.21 -9.61
N PHE A 235 31.26 0.03 -9.75
CA PHE A 235 30.53 -0.19 -10.99
C PHE A 235 29.54 0.96 -11.25
N THR A 236 29.02 1.02 -12.48
CA THR A 236 27.88 1.88 -12.84
C THR A 236 26.83 1.04 -13.55
N CYS A 237 25.57 1.23 -13.22
CA CYS A 237 24.46 0.58 -13.90
C CYS A 237 23.86 1.48 -14.98
N SER A 238 23.66 0.93 -16.17
CA SER A 238 22.80 1.52 -17.20
C SER A 238 21.45 0.82 -17.15
N CYS A 239 20.42 1.57 -16.73
CA CYS A 239 19.09 1.01 -16.52
C CYS A 239 18.29 0.87 -17.81
N THR A 240 17.45 -0.15 -17.84
CA THR A 240 16.44 -0.35 -18.88
C THR A 240 15.36 0.73 -18.79
N SER A 241 14.62 0.94 -19.88
CA SER A 241 13.55 1.95 -19.91
C SER A 241 12.52 1.71 -18.79
N GLY A 242 12.22 2.74 -18.00
CA GLY A 242 11.29 2.67 -16.88
C GLY A 242 11.93 2.31 -15.53
N TRP A 243 13.25 2.14 -15.46
CA TRP A 243 13.98 1.90 -14.21
C TRP A 243 15.11 2.92 -14.01
N ILE A 244 15.35 3.30 -12.76
CA ILE A 244 16.36 4.27 -12.32
C ILE A 244 16.93 3.89 -10.94
N GLY A 245 17.84 4.72 -10.43
CA GLY A 245 18.60 4.46 -9.20
C GLY A 245 19.97 3.85 -9.49
N ASP A 246 20.86 3.85 -8.50
CA ASP A 246 22.26 3.42 -8.64
C ASP A 246 22.41 1.96 -9.10
N THR A 247 21.44 1.11 -8.74
CA THR A 247 21.37 -0.31 -9.12
C THR A 247 20.14 -0.63 -9.97
N CYS A 248 19.45 0.37 -10.53
CA CYS A 248 18.19 0.19 -11.28
C CYS A 248 17.06 -0.40 -10.43
N GLN A 249 17.08 -0.11 -9.13
CA GLN A 249 16.15 -0.64 -8.14
C GLN A 249 14.80 0.09 -8.10
N LEU A 250 14.73 1.32 -8.59
CA LEU A 250 13.51 2.15 -8.54
C LEU A 250 12.80 2.16 -9.90
N LYS A 251 11.49 2.01 -9.89
CA LYS A 251 10.68 2.23 -11.10
C LYS A 251 10.49 3.72 -11.34
N ASP A 252 10.80 4.19 -12.56
CA ASP A 252 10.65 5.59 -12.97
C ASP A 252 9.22 5.85 -13.43
N VAL A 253 8.48 6.58 -12.60
CA VAL A 253 7.11 7.01 -12.88
C VAL A 253 7.02 8.52 -13.15
N THR A 254 8.13 9.22 -13.34
CA THR A 254 8.13 10.69 -13.49
C THR A 254 7.51 11.22 -14.80
N MET A 255 7.04 10.33 -15.67
CA MET A 255 6.47 10.65 -16.99
C MET A 255 4.94 10.87 -17.00
N GLY A 256 4.23 10.63 -15.89
CA GLY A 256 2.77 10.82 -15.78
C GLY A 256 2.36 12.02 -14.93
N ASP A 257 1.24 12.68 -15.28
CA ASP A 257 0.65 13.77 -14.49
C ASP A 257 -0.27 13.25 -13.35
N THR A 258 -0.73 11.99 -13.46
CA THR A 258 -1.64 11.36 -12.51
C THR A 258 -1.30 9.87 -12.41
N PHE A 259 -1.16 9.38 -11.19
CA PHE A 259 -0.94 7.96 -10.88
C PHE A 259 -2.19 7.41 -10.21
N THR A 260 -2.64 6.23 -10.64
CA THR A 260 -3.87 5.63 -10.12
C THR A 260 -3.59 4.19 -9.65
N CYS A 261 -4.15 3.86 -8.50
CA CYS A 261 -4.18 2.51 -7.94
C CYS A 261 -5.63 2.06 -7.80
N GLU A 262 -6.09 1.23 -8.74
CA GLU A 262 -7.38 0.51 -8.68
C GLU A 262 -7.21 -0.93 -8.15
N PHE A 263 -6.00 -1.29 -7.71
CA PHE A 263 -5.68 -2.60 -7.12
C PHE A 263 -6.01 -3.83 -7.98
N THR A 264 -6.26 -3.66 -9.27
CA THR A 264 -6.46 -4.75 -10.23
C THR A 264 -5.20 -5.63 -10.32
N PRO A 265 -5.30 -6.96 -10.03
CA PRO A 265 -4.14 -7.84 -10.07
C PRO A 265 -3.50 -7.91 -11.45
N GLY A 266 -2.17 -7.78 -11.49
CA GLY A 266 -1.38 -7.84 -12.73
C GLY A 266 -1.21 -6.49 -13.45
N GLU A 267 -1.86 -5.42 -12.99
CA GLU A 267 -1.57 -4.07 -13.44
C GLU A 267 -0.37 -3.51 -12.66
N ASN A 268 0.77 -3.38 -13.35
CA ASN A 268 2.03 -2.92 -12.77
C ASN A 268 2.07 -1.40 -12.49
N GLU A 269 0.94 -0.71 -12.44
CA GLU A 269 0.87 0.76 -12.41
C GLU A 269 0.65 1.34 -11.01
N CYS A 270 0.23 0.52 -10.05
CA CYS A 270 0.06 1.02 -8.69
C CYS A 270 1.43 1.29 -8.04
N VAL A 271 1.64 2.54 -7.63
CA VAL A 271 2.87 2.99 -6.97
C VAL A 271 2.99 2.55 -5.52
N PHE A 272 1.92 1.98 -4.95
CA PHE A 272 1.88 1.47 -3.59
C PHE A 272 2.06 -0.05 -3.59
N THR A 273 3.04 -0.52 -2.84
CA THR A 273 3.29 -1.95 -2.62
C THR A 273 3.32 -2.24 -1.13
N ASN A 274 2.95 -3.47 -0.72
CA ASN A 274 3.12 -3.87 0.68
C ASN A 274 4.60 -3.70 1.07
N THR A 275 4.84 -3.12 2.25
CA THR A 275 6.21 -3.13 2.78
C THR A 275 6.66 -4.57 2.98
N GLN A 276 7.96 -4.82 2.83
CA GLN A 276 8.49 -6.16 3.07
C GLN A 276 8.87 -6.38 4.53
N THR A 277 8.98 -5.32 5.35
CA THR A 277 9.42 -5.42 6.74
C THR A 277 8.77 -4.36 7.63
N GLY A 278 8.51 -4.75 8.88
CA GLY A 278 8.20 -3.80 9.96
C GLY A 278 6.74 -3.39 10.14
N ASP A 279 5.84 -4.03 9.42
CA ASP A 279 4.46 -4.17 9.81
C ASP A 279 4.22 -5.60 10.36
N THR A 280 3.00 -5.85 10.86
CA THR A 280 2.63 -7.11 11.51
C THR A 280 1.89 -8.06 10.55
N PHE A 281 1.31 -7.50 9.49
CA PHE A 281 0.57 -8.21 8.45
C PHE A 281 0.41 -7.31 7.22
N ASP A 282 0.07 -7.89 6.07
CA ASP A 282 -0.06 -7.15 4.82
C ASP A 282 -1.49 -6.68 4.53
N TRP A 283 -1.60 -5.60 3.73
CA TRP A 283 -2.83 -5.31 3.01
C TRP A 283 -3.12 -6.43 2.01
N THR A 284 -4.37 -6.89 1.99
CA THR A 284 -4.82 -7.96 1.10
C THR A 284 -5.70 -7.39 0.00
N LEU A 285 -5.57 -7.89 -1.23
CA LEU A 285 -6.43 -7.50 -2.35
C LEU A 285 -7.59 -8.49 -2.48
N THR A 286 -8.80 -7.98 -2.68
CA THR A 286 -10.00 -8.79 -2.85
C THR A 286 -10.99 -8.10 -3.79
N ASN A 287 -11.81 -8.89 -4.47
CA ASN A 287 -12.96 -8.44 -5.25
C ASN A 287 -14.29 -8.90 -4.64
N VAL A 288 -14.24 -9.44 -3.42
CA VAL A 288 -15.41 -9.92 -2.66
C VAL A 288 -15.40 -9.31 -1.27
N LYS A 289 -16.57 -9.33 -0.60
CA LYS A 289 -16.72 -8.96 0.80
C LYS A 289 -15.69 -9.67 1.69
N THR A 290 -15.22 -8.97 2.72
CA THR A 290 -14.29 -9.55 3.71
C THR A 290 -14.93 -10.75 4.44
N LEU A 291 -14.11 -11.68 4.92
CA LEU A 291 -14.59 -12.95 5.48
C LEU A 291 -15.26 -12.79 6.85
N SER A 292 -14.98 -11.69 7.54
CA SER A 292 -15.56 -11.40 8.84
C SER A 292 -16.97 -10.76 8.71
N SER A 293 -17.87 -11.10 9.64
CA SER A 293 -19.26 -10.64 9.59
C SER A 293 -19.38 -9.20 10.12
N SER A 294 -20.05 -8.33 9.36
CA SER A 294 -20.28 -6.90 9.69
C SER A 294 -18.99 -6.07 9.74
N THR A 295 -18.06 -6.35 8.83
CA THR A 295 -16.78 -5.66 8.64
C THR A 295 -16.54 -5.43 7.15
N GLY A 296 -15.67 -4.47 6.84
CA GLY A 296 -15.22 -4.21 5.46
C GLY A 296 -16.35 -3.79 4.50
N PRO A 297 -15.99 -3.33 3.30
CA PRO A 297 -16.96 -3.02 2.26
C PRO A 297 -17.44 -4.31 1.54
N ASP A 298 -18.67 -4.29 1.03
CA ASP A 298 -19.24 -5.42 0.27
C ASP A 298 -18.64 -5.54 -1.14
N VAL A 299 -18.30 -4.38 -1.72
CA VAL A 299 -17.81 -4.20 -3.09
C VAL A 299 -16.74 -3.12 -3.12
N ALA A 300 -15.87 -3.15 -4.14
CA ALA A 300 -14.93 -2.08 -4.43
C ALA A 300 -15.66 -0.74 -4.64
N TYR A 301 -14.97 0.38 -4.36
CA TYR A 301 -15.45 1.71 -4.70
C TYR A 301 -15.42 1.93 -6.22
N SER A 302 -14.33 1.48 -6.87
CA SER A 302 -14.12 1.58 -8.32
C SER A 302 -13.47 0.30 -8.85
N GLY A 303 -13.82 -0.10 -10.07
CA GLY A 303 -13.29 -1.33 -10.66
C GLY A 303 -13.78 -2.59 -9.94
N GLU A 304 -12.99 -3.66 -10.00
CA GLU A 304 -13.36 -4.96 -9.40
C GLU A 304 -12.68 -5.22 -8.05
N TYR A 305 -11.52 -4.64 -7.78
CA TYR A 305 -10.68 -4.99 -6.64
C TYR A 305 -10.48 -3.80 -5.70
N TYR A 306 -10.37 -4.09 -4.41
CA TYR A 306 -9.96 -3.12 -3.40
C TYR A 306 -8.94 -3.75 -2.45
N ALA A 307 -8.16 -2.92 -1.76
CA ALA A 307 -7.26 -3.35 -0.71
C ALA A 307 -7.96 -3.30 0.64
N PHE A 308 -7.69 -4.26 1.52
CA PHE A 308 -8.22 -4.24 2.88
C PHE A 308 -7.28 -4.83 3.92
N THR A 309 -7.53 -4.48 5.17
CA THR A 309 -6.92 -5.14 6.33
C THR A 309 -7.90 -6.14 6.94
N GLU A 310 -7.44 -7.38 7.17
CA GLU A 310 -8.23 -8.41 7.86
C GLU A 310 -7.95 -8.35 9.36
N ALA A 311 -8.89 -7.83 10.15
CA ALA A 311 -8.73 -7.63 11.59
C ALA A 311 -8.96 -8.91 12.42
N SER A 312 -9.43 -10.00 11.84
CA SER A 312 -9.70 -11.23 12.60
C SER A 312 -8.43 -11.99 13.03
N SER A 313 -8.62 -13.13 13.70
CA SER A 313 -7.52 -13.93 14.26
C SER A 313 -6.55 -14.35 13.16
N PRO A 314 -5.22 -14.20 13.35
CA PRO A 314 -4.51 -14.06 14.63
C PRO A 314 -4.18 -12.62 15.06
N ARG A 315 -4.76 -11.59 14.42
CA ARG A 315 -4.38 -10.19 14.65
C ARG A 315 -4.74 -9.68 16.06
N GLN A 316 -3.88 -8.83 16.60
CA GLN A 316 -4.01 -8.21 17.93
C GLN A 316 -4.20 -6.68 17.84
N PRO A 317 -4.80 -6.02 18.85
CA PRO A 317 -4.97 -4.57 18.85
C PRO A 317 -3.62 -3.85 18.69
N GLY A 318 -3.54 -2.93 17.73
CA GLY A 318 -2.30 -2.22 17.40
C GLY A 318 -1.42 -2.89 16.35
N ASP A 319 -1.75 -4.10 15.87
CA ASP A 319 -1.12 -4.67 14.68
C ASP A 319 -1.27 -3.71 13.50
N VAL A 320 -0.23 -3.61 12.67
CA VAL A 320 -0.17 -2.66 11.55
C VAL A 320 -0.02 -3.41 10.23
N ALA A 321 -0.65 -2.91 9.18
CA ALA A 321 -0.35 -3.22 7.79
C ALA A 321 0.03 -1.94 7.03
N THR A 322 1.08 -1.99 6.20
CA THR A 322 1.62 -0.79 5.55
C THR A 322 1.81 -0.98 4.04
N PHE A 323 1.19 -0.09 3.27
CA PHE A 323 1.61 0.17 1.89
C PHE A 323 2.65 1.29 1.85
N THR A 324 3.62 1.20 0.94
CA THR A 324 4.67 2.20 0.74
C THR A 324 4.94 2.45 -0.74
N SER A 325 5.34 3.69 -1.07
CA SER A 325 5.77 4.08 -2.42
C SER A 325 7.28 4.00 -2.65
N SER A 326 8.03 3.43 -1.71
CA SER A 326 9.50 3.41 -1.74
C SER A 326 10.10 2.62 -2.91
N THR A 327 9.34 1.81 -3.64
CA THR A 327 9.85 1.08 -4.83
C THR A 327 9.80 1.92 -6.12
N PHE A 328 9.27 3.15 -6.04
CA PHE A 328 9.07 4.07 -7.16
C PHE A 328 9.72 5.42 -6.86
N LYS A 329 10.21 6.12 -7.88
CA LYS A 329 10.60 7.53 -7.74
C LYS A 329 9.40 8.44 -8.00
N LEU A 330 8.93 9.12 -6.97
CA LEU A 330 7.87 10.11 -7.10
C LEU A 330 8.42 11.46 -7.63
N PRO A 331 7.59 12.30 -8.28
CA PRO A 331 8.02 13.59 -8.81
C PRO A 331 8.46 14.60 -7.75
N ASP A 332 9.47 15.43 -8.07
CA ASP A 332 9.99 16.54 -7.26
C ASP A 332 9.01 17.73 -7.17
N SER A 333 7.79 17.49 -6.71
CA SER A 333 6.70 18.47 -6.66
C SER A 333 5.71 18.12 -5.56
N PRO A 334 4.94 19.10 -5.03
CA PRO A 334 3.82 18.75 -4.16
C PRO A 334 2.84 17.85 -4.94
N LEU A 335 2.23 16.88 -4.25
CA LEU A 335 1.24 15.98 -4.85
C LEU A 335 -0.11 16.19 -4.17
N CYS A 336 -1.18 16.12 -4.95
CA CYS A 336 -2.51 15.97 -4.41
C CYS A 336 -2.89 14.50 -4.43
N MET A 337 -3.11 13.93 -3.25
CA MET A 337 -3.54 12.56 -3.08
C MET A 337 -5.03 12.53 -2.79
N GLN A 338 -5.79 11.78 -3.58
CA GLN A 338 -7.16 11.38 -3.24
C GLN A 338 -7.19 9.87 -3.06
N TYR A 339 -8.02 9.43 -2.13
CA TYR A 339 -8.20 8.01 -1.87
C TYR A 339 -9.60 7.77 -1.33
N HIS A 340 -10.08 6.55 -1.53
CA HIS A 340 -11.39 6.10 -1.06
C HIS A 340 -11.16 5.08 0.04
N TYR A 341 -11.90 5.20 1.13
CA TYR A 341 -11.73 4.35 2.29
C TYR A 341 -13.07 3.93 2.89
N HIS A 342 -13.08 2.77 3.52
CA HIS A 342 -14.23 2.23 4.22
C HIS A 342 -13.82 1.79 5.62
N MET A 343 -14.50 2.30 6.66
CA MET A 343 -14.17 2.06 8.07
C MET A 343 -15.45 1.91 8.88
N TYR A 344 -15.92 0.67 9.06
CA TYR A 344 -17.21 0.36 9.70
C TYR A 344 -17.07 -0.50 10.97
N SER A 345 -18.06 -0.43 11.86
CA SER A 345 -18.16 -1.14 13.13
C SER A 345 -17.14 -0.67 14.19
N GLU A 346 -16.03 -1.39 14.41
CA GLU A 346 -15.00 -1.05 15.39
C GLU A 346 -13.59 -1.06 14.77
N PRO A 347 -13.36 -0.26 13.71
CA PRO A 347 -12.06 -0.19 13.06
C PRO A 347 -11.05 0.52 13.98
N GLY A 348 -9.76 0.31 13.70
CA GLY A 348 -8.71 1.05 14.36
C GLY A 348 -8.48 2.40 13.67
N SER A 349 -7.33 2.53 13.02
CA SER A 349 -6.93 3.79 12.40
C SER A 349 -6.39 3.60 10.99
N LEU A 350 -6.75 4.49 10.09
CA LEU A 350 -6.13 4.65 8.77
C LEU A 350 -5.23 5.89 8.81
N VAL A 351 -3.93 5.70 8.63
CA VAL A 351 -2.92 6.76 8.78
C VAL A 351 -2.14 6.92 7.48
N ILE A 352 -2.05 8.15 6.98
CA ILE A 352 -1.20 8.50 5.83
C ILE A 352 -0.03 9.32 6.35
N ASN A 353 1.18 8.87 6.05
CA ASN A 353 2.40 9.62 6.29
C ASN A 353 3.09 9.93 4.97
N ALA A 354 3.86 11.02 4.95
CA ALA A 354 4.75 11.32 3.85
C ALA A 354 6.05 11.95 4.35
N GLY A 355 7.13 11.65 3.66
CA GLY A 355 8.45 12.17 3.96
C GLY A 355 9.35 12.16 2.74
N GLU A 356 10.57 12.63 2.94
CA GLU A 356 11.62 12.43 1.95
C GLU A 356 12.18 11.02 2.06
N ARG A 357 12.53 10.39 0.94
CA ARG A 357 13.05 9.03 0.90
C ARG A 357 14.18 8.89 1.89
N GLY A 358 14.03 7.90 2.76
CA GLY A 358 15.01 7.60 3.77
C GLY A 358 15.12 8.64 4.89
N ASN A 359 14.24 9.64 4.98
CA ASN A 359 14.00 10.52 6.13
C ASN A 359 12.75 10.06 6.89
N SER A 360 12.56 10.50 8.14
CA SER A 360 11.31 10.25 8.87
C SER A 360 10.11 10.84 8.14
N GLU A 361 9.05 10.05 8.01
CA GLU A 361 7.77 10.50 7.49
C GLU A 361 7.01 11.27 8.58
N ASN A 362 6.30 12.33 8.17
CA ASN A 362 5.36 13.03 9.02
C ASN A 362 3.95 12.51 8.79
N GLN A 363 3.16 12.41 9.85
CA GLN A 363 1.74 12.11 9.72
C GLN A 363 1.05 13.26 9.00
N ILE A 364 0.44 12.96 7.87
CA ILE A 364 -0.32 13.90 7.06
C ILE A 364 -1.81 13.81 7.43
N GLU A 365 -2.33 12.59 7.59
CA GLU A 365 -3.74 12.36 7.87
C GLU A 365 -3.94 11.13 8.77
N ASN A 366 -5.01 11.14 9.56
CA ASN A 366 -5.37 10.05 10.47
C ASN A 366 -6.89 9.99 10.69
N TRP A 367 -7.51 8.94 10.18
CA TRP A 367 -8.91 8.59 10.45
C TRP A 367 -8.96 7.51 11.53
N THR A 368 -9.87 7.66 12.50
CA THR A 368 -9.95 6.74 13.65
C THR A 368 -11.40 6.37 13.96
N GLY A 369 -11.62 5.09 14.30
CA GLY A 369 -12.94 4.60 14.67
C GLY A 369 -13.93 4.58 13.51
N ASN A 370 -15.19 4.26 13.82
CA ASN A 370 -16.26 4.06 12.84
C ASN A 370 -16.60 5.36 12.08
N GLN A 371 -16.55 5.30 10.75
CA GLN A 371 -16.89 6.40 9.85
C GLN A 371 -18.26 6.20 9.16
N GLY A 372 -18.78 4.98 9.13
CA GLY A 372 -20.02 4.62 8.46
C GLY A 372 -19.84 3.35 7.62
N GLU A 373 -20.96 2.82 7.12
CA GLU A 373 -21.00 1.63 6.24
C GLU A 373 -20.79 1.97 4.75
N GLN A 374 -20.82 3.25 4.41
CA GLN A 374 -20.57 3.71 3.03
C GLN A 374 -19.07 3.93 2.79
N TRP A 375 -18.67 3.89 1.52
CA TRP A 375 -17.37 4.39 1.11
C TRP A 375 -17.28 5.90 1.33
N HIS A 376 -16.12 6.35 1.80
CA HIS A 376 -15.80 7.75 1.99
C HIS A 376 -14.61 8.14 1.12
N SER A 377 -14.60 9.39 0.65
CA SER A 377 -13.47 9.96 -0.07
C SER A 377 -12.72 10.94 0.84
N SER A 378 -11.39 10.96 0.75
CA SER A 378 -10.59 12.07 1.27
C SER A 378 -9.60 12.58 0.24
N ILE A 379 -9.21 13.84 0.41
CA ILE A 379 -8.24 14.56 -0.40
C ILE A 379 -7.21 15.18 0.53
N VAL A 380 -5.93 14.95 0.25
CA VAL A 380 -4.85 15.39 1.11
C VAL A 380 -3.65 15.91 0.31
N GLN A 381 -3.11 17.03 0.78
CA GLN A 381 -1.92 17.62 0.20
C GLN A 381 -0.67 16.91 0.74
N ILE A 382 0.07 16.26 -0.15
CA ILE A 382 1.42 15.79 0.14
C ILE A 382 2.40 16.95 -0.11
N PRO A 383 3.22 17.35 0.88
CA PRO A 383 4.23 18.38 0.72
C PRO A 383 5.25 18.03 -0.36
N GLN A 384 5.95 19.05 -0.88
CA GLN A 384 7.04 18.84 -1.81
C GLN A 384 8.27 18.25 -1.10
N PHE A 385 8.81 17.17 -1.64
CA PHE A 385 10.09 16.57 -1.26
C PHE A 385 10.98 16.42 -2.50
N SER A 386 12.29 16.24 -2.34
CA SER A 386 13.18 15.94 -3.47
C SER A 386 12.97 14.53 -4.01
N ASP A 387 12.56 13.60 -3.15
CA ASP A 387 12.10 12.26 -3.49
C ASP A 387 11.07 11.85 -2.44
N ALA A 388 9.78 11.95 -2.76
CA ALA A 388 8.72 11.68 -1.78
C ALA A 388 8.55 10.17 -1.57
N VAL A 389 8.36 9.78 -0.30
CA VAL A 389 7.83 8.47 0.10
C VAL A 389 6.53 8.71 0.83
N ILE A 390 5.50 7.94 0.45
CA ILE A 390 4.18 7.97 1.06
C ILE A 390 3.92 6.58 1.65
N SER A 391 3.53 6.53 2.93
CA SER A 391 3.08 5.30 3.58
C SER A 391 1.63 5.39 4.01
N ILE A 392 0.88 4.31 3.79
CA ILE A 392 -0.53 4.18 4.15
C ILE A 392 -0.68 3.00 5.10
N LYS A 393 -1.02 3.29 6.35
CA LYS A 393 -1.05 2.33 7.45
C LYS A 393 -2.47 2.03 7.88
N GLY A 394 -2.83 0.75 7.90
CA GLY A 394 -4.03 0.24 8.53
C GLY A 394 -3.66 -0.33 9.91
N ILE A 395 -4.11 0.33 10.97
CA ILE A 395 -3.85 -0.07 12.35
C ILE A 395 -5.10 -0.76 12.88
N ARG A 396 -4.94 -1.97 13.41
CA ARG A 396 -6.05 -2.75 13.93
C ARG A 396 -6.63 -2.15 15.22
N GLY A 397 -7.96 -2.06 15.26
CA GLY A 397 -8.74 -1.61 16.40
C GLY A 397 -8.78 -2.60 17.58
N PRO A 398 -9.60 -2.32 18.60
CA PRO A 398 -9.68 -3.15 19.81
C PRO A 398 -10.26 -4.54 19.56
N THR A 399 -11.11 -4.70 18.55
CA THR A 399 -11.79 -5.97 18.25
C THR A 399 -11.45 -6.49 16.87
N SER A 400 -11.94 -7.70 16.55
CA SER A 400 -11.81 -8.30 15.23
C SER A 400 -12.83 -7.74 14.22
N LYS A 401 -13.63 -6.74 14.60
CA LYS A 401 -14.68 -6.15 13.77
C LYS A 401 -14.26 -4.83 13.13
N GLY A 402 -13.08 -4.82 12.51
CA GLY A 402 -12.39 -3.55 12.24
C GLY A 402 -11.63 -3.47 10.94
N ASP A 403 -12.05 -4.23 9.91
CA ASP A 403 -11.42 -4.18 8.60
C ASP A 403 -11.49 -2.77 8.02
N ILE A 404 -10.37 -2.31 7.48
CA ILE A 404 -10.26 -1.03 6.78
C ILE A 404 -10.15 -1.34 5.30
N GLY A 405 -11.06 -0.80 4.49
CA GLY A 405 -10.99 -0.86 3.03
C GLY A 405 -10.32 0.39 2.47
N LEU A 406 -9.54 0.21 1.41
CA LEU A 406 -8.91 1.25 0.61
C LEU A 406 -9.11 0.94 -0.87
N ASP A 407 -9.43 1.96 -1.64
CA ASP A 407 -9.62 1.85 -3.07
C ASP A 407 -9.35 3.17 -3.79
N LEU A 408 -9.19 3.09 -5.11
CA LEU A 408 -8.96 4.19 -6.05
C LEU A 408 -8.09 5.30 -5.45
N ILE A 409 -6.80 4.98 -5.25
CA ILE A 409 -5.83 5.97 -4.80
C ILE A 409 -5.30 6.69 -6.03
N THR A 410 -5.44 8.01 -6.06
CA THR A 410 -4.95 8.85 -7.14
C THR A 410 -3.95 9.87 -6.61
N LEU A 411 -2.77 9.94 -7.23
CA LEU A 411 -1.76 10.96 -6.97
C LEU A 411 -1.63 11.85 -8.19
N GLN A 412 -2.05 13.11 -8.07
CA GLN A 412 -1.88 14.11 -9.11
C GLN A 412 -0.75 15.07 -8.76
N LYS A 413 0.05 15.45 -9.75
CA LYS A 413 1.07 16.49 -9.58
C LYS A 413 0.42 17.86 -9.29
N GLY A 414 0.80 18.49 -8.19
CA GLY A 414 0.41 19.87 -7.85
C GLY A 414 -0.35 20.00 -6.53
N LEU A 415 -1.03 21.15 -6.38
CA LEU A 415 -1.81 21.47 -5.17
C LEU A 415 -3.24 20.95 -5.27
N CYS A 416 -3.80 20.52 -4.13
CA CYS A 416 -5.21 20.10 -4.02
C CYS A 416 -6.24 21.22 -4.19
N SER A 417 -5.80 22.46 -4.36
CA SER A 417 -6.65 23.63 -4.68
C SER A 417 -6.86 23.85 -6.18
N SER A 418 -6.35 22.94 -7.02
CA SER A 418 -6.72 22.88 -8.43
C SER A 418 -8.22 22.58 -8.57
N PRO A 419 -8.94 23.14 -9.56
CA PRO A 419 -10.33 22.74 -9.84
C PRO A 419 -10.48 21.25 -10.22
N CYS A 420 -9.39 20.58 -10.56
CA CYS A 420 -9.34 19.12 -10.71
C CYS A 420 -8.97 18.37 -9.42
N GLY A 421 -8.57 19.09 -8.36
CA GLY A 421 -8.14 18.49 -7.10
C GLY A 421 -9.25 17.72 -6.41
N SER A 422 -10.53 18.13 -6.57
CA SER A 422 -11.69 17.37 -6.10
C SER A 422 -12.07 16.18 -7.00
N PHE A 423 -11.29 15.90 -8.03
CA PHE A 423 -11.52 14.85 -9.03
C PHE A 423 -12.97 14.79 -9.52
N PRO A 424 -13.49 15.89 -10.08
CA PRO A 424 -14.90 15.98 -10.45
C PRO A 424 -15.28 15.11 -11.65
N CYS A 425 -14.34 14.36 -12.25
CA CYS A 425 -14.61 13.48 -13.39
C CYS A 425 -14.73 12.03 -12.91
N GLN A 426 -15.94 11.51 -12.87
CA GLN A 426 -16.28 10.15 -12.47
C GLN A 426 -15.90 9.12 -13.55
N ASN A 427 -16.02 7.83 -13.23
CA ASN A 427 -15.85 6.71 -14.16
C ASN A 427 -14.52 6.72 -14.96
N GLY A 428 -13.44 7.18 -14.33
CA GLY A 428 -12.10 7.26 -14.94
C GLY A 428 -11.98 8.33 -16.04
N GLY A 429 -12.79 9.38 -16.00
CA GLY A 429 -12.67 10.54 -16.88
C GLY A 429 -11.43 11.39 -16.59
N ILE A 430 -10.82 11.96 -17.63
CA ILE A 430 -9.62 12.80 -17.48
C ILE A 430 -10.05 14.24 -17.18
N CYS A 431 -9.61 14.78 -16.04
CA CYS A 431 -9.86 16.17 -15.65
C CYS A 431 -8.80 17.12 -16.17
N THR A 432 -9.21 18.21 -16.81
CA THR A 432 -8.35 19.32 -17.20
C THR A 432 -8.80 20.60 -16.48
N GLY A 433 -7.91 21.20 -15.69
CA GLY A 433 -8.18 22.44 -14.97
C GLY A 433 -7.97 23.66 -15.86
N ASN A 434 -8.93 24.57 -15.88
CA ASN A 434 -8.89 25.82 -16.62
C ASN A 434 -8.26 26.94 -15.78
N GLN A 435 -7.72 27.96 -16.45
CA GLN A 435 -7.05 29.10 -15.79
C GLN A 435 -8.01 29.99 -14.99
N ASP A 436 -9.31 29.91 -15.26
CA ASP A 436 -10.37 30.64 -14.56
C ASP A 436 -10.85 29.92 -13.29
N GLY A 437 -10.24 28.79 -12.93
CA GLY A 437 -10.65 27.99 -11.78
C GLY A 437 -11.83 27.06 -12.04
N THR A 438 -12.20 26.84 -13.31
CA THR A 438 -13.16 25.79 -13.72
C THR A 438 -12.43 24.52 -14.16
N TYR A 439 -13.15 23.43 -14.42
CA TYR A 439 -12.59 22.20 -14.97
C TYR A 439 -13.40 21.70 -16.17
N GLN A 440 -12.81 20.79 -16.93
CA GLN A 440 -13.48 20.03 -17.99
C GLN A 440 -13.12 18.55 -17.88
N CYS A 441 -14.13 17.69 -18.02
CA CYS A 441 -13.95 16.24 -18.05
C CYS A 441 -13.94 15.71 -19.49
N SER A 442 -12.98 14.83 -19.78
CA SER A 442 -12.95 14.02 -21.00
C SER A 442 -13.30 12.57 -20.65
N CYS A 443 -14.47 12.11 -21.09
CA CYS A 443 -15.01 10.81 -20.70
C CYS A 443 -14.49 9.67 -21.58
N LYS A 444 -14.36 8.47 -20.98
CA LYS A 444 -14.20 7.21 -21.73
C LYS A 444 -15.45 6.98 -22.61
N SER A 445 -15.33 6.18 -23.66
CA SER A 445 -16.37 6.03 -24.71
C SER A 445 -17.74 5.56 -24.20
N GLU A 446 -17.79 4.89 -23.05
CA GLU A 446 -19.00 4.33 -22.45
C GLU A 446 -19.71 5.32 -21.51
N PHE A 447 -19.10 6.49 -21.24
CA PHE A 447 -19.59 7.46 -20.27
C PHE A 447 -19.76 8.86 -20.88
N THR A 448 -20.65 9.64 -20.28
CA THR A 448 -21.02 10.98 -20.72
C THR A 448 -21.50 11.84 -19.54
N GLY A 449 -21.86 13.09 -19.82
CA GLY A 449 -22.15 14.11 -18.81
C GLY A 449 -20.97 15.06 -18.59
N SER A 450 -21.20 16.14 -17.85
CA SER A 450 -20.18 17.14 -17.52
C SER A 450 -19.08 16.60 -16.63
N GLU A 451 -19.39 15.54 -15.88
CA GLU A 451 -18.53 14.88 -14.90
C GLU A 451 -18.33 13.40 -15.24
N CYS A 452 -18.67 12.96 -16.46
CA CYS A 452 -18.63 11.55 -16.86
C CYS A 452 -19.45 10.62 -15.97
N GLN A 453 -20.46 11.16 -15.29
CA GLN A 453 -21.28 10.47 -14.30
C GLN A 453 -22.36 9.59 -14.92
N LEU A 454 -22.66 9.74 -16.22
CA LEU A 454 -23.73 9.02 -16.89
C LEU A 454 -23.17 7.91 -17.77
N THR A 455 -23.79 6.74 -17.77
CA THR A 455 -23.51 5.71 -18.77
C THR A 455 -24.18 6.06 -20.09
N ASP A 456 -23.44 6.03 -21.21
CA ASP A 456 -23.96 6.37 -22.53
C ASP A 456 -24.67 5.18 -23.17
N LYS A 457 -26.00 5.24 -23.23
CA LYS A 457 -26.86 4.19 -23.80
C LYS A 457 -27.47 4.59 -25.15
N ARG A 458 -27.01 5.68 -25.77
CA ARG A 458 -27.60 6.22 -27.01
C ARG A 458 -27.39 5.35 -28.26
N LEU A 459 -26.49 4.38 -28.20
CA LEU A 459 -26.23 3.41 -29.28
C LEU A 459 -27.07 2.14 -29.15
N GLU A 460 -27.75 1.93 -28.03
CA GLU A 460 -28.57 0.75 -27.79
C GLU A 460 -29.97 0.93 -28.38
N THR A 461 -30.52 -0.15 -28.94
CA THR A 461 -31.84 -0.13 -29.61
C THR A 461 -32.96 -0.74 -28.77
N SER A 462 -32.62 -1.48 -27.73
CA SER A 462 -33.54 -2.06 -26.75
C SER A 462 -32.83 -2.29 -25.42
N MET A 463 -33.49 -1.98 -24.32
CA MET A 463 -33.04 -2.26 -22.95
C MET A 463 -34.11 -3.09 -22.25
N ALA A 464 -33.72 -4.11 -21.48
CA ALA A 464 -34.65 -5.00 -20.82
C ALA A 464 -34.28 -5.14 -19.35
N CYS A 465 -35.31 -5.20 -18.49
CA CYS A 465 -35.21 -5.58 -17.11
C CYS A 465 -36.09 -6.82 -16.83
N ASP A 466 -35.51 -8.02 -16.79
CA ASP A 466 -36.17 -9.27 -16.36
C ASP A 466 -35.92 -9.60 -14.87
N PHE A 467 -35.04 -8.86 -14.21
CA PHE A 467 -34.72 -9.00 -12.78
C PHE A 467 -34.17 -10.37 -12.38
N GLU A 468 -33.61 -11.15 -13.30
CA GLU A 468 -33.00 -12.46 -13.03
C GLU A 468 -31.51 -12.35 -12.68
N ASP A 469 -30.93 -13.40 -12.08
CA ASP A 469 -29.58 -13.38 -11.47
C ASP A 469 -28.40 -13.18 -12.46
N ASN A 470 -28.64 -13.22 -13.78
CA ASN A 470 -27.63 -13.01 -14.82
C ASN A 470 -28.04 -11.92 -15.81
N GLU A 471 -28.85 -10.97 -15.35
CA GLU A 471 -29.35 -9.88 -16.15
C GLU A 471 -28.23 -8.93 -16.61
N VAL A 472 -28.24 -8.59 -17.89
CA VAL A 472 -27.32 -7.62 -18.48
C VAL A 472 -28.14 -6.59 -19.26
N GLY A 473 -27.99 -5.32 -18.90
CA GLY A 473 -28.59 -4.21 -19.65
C GLY A 473 -29.88 -3.63 -19.08
N CYS A 474 -30.26 -3.98 -17.84
CA CYS A 474 -31.26 -3.20 -17.11
C CYS A 474 -30.69 -1.81 -16.80
N ILE A 475 -31.51 -0.78 -17.02
CA ILE A 475 -31.14 0.64 -16.85
C ILE A 475 -32.02 1.35 -15.82
N PHE A 476 -32.87 0.60 -15.15
CA PHE A 476 -33.79 1.11 -14.13
C PHE A 476 -33.19 0.80 -12.76
N GLU A 477 -32.89 1.84 -12.00
CA GLU A 477 -32.23 1.75 -10.70
C GLU A 477 -33.10 2.44 -9.64
N ASN A 478 -33.04 1.95 -8.39
CA ASN A 478 -33.71 2.63 -7.28
C ASN A 478 -33.11 4.03 -7.10
N SER A 479 -33.97 5.00 -6.82
CA SER A 479 -33.56 6.38 -6.60
C SER A 479 -32.81 6.52 -5.27
N LEU A 480 -31.66 7.18 -5.28
CA LEU A 480 -30.81 7.34 -4.08
C LEU A 480 -31.15 8.58 -3.23
N SER A 481 -32.07 9.44 -3.69
CA SER A 481 -32.30 10.75 -3.04
C SER A 481 -33.74 11.28 -3.14
N TYR A 482 -34.63 10.54 -3.79
CA TYR A 482 -35.97 11.00 -4.11
C TYR A 482 -37.01 9.89 -3.97
N ASP A 483 -37.13 9.32 -2.78
CA ASP A 483 -38.23 8.46 -2.35
C ASP A 483 -38.29 8.31 -0.82
N ASP A 484 -39.36 7.68 -0.31
CA ASP A 484 -39.50 7.34 1.11
C ASP A 484 -38.94 5.94 1.41
N PHE A 485 -38.84 5.10 0.37
CA PHE A 485 -38.28 3.76 0.40
C PHE A 485 -38.02 3.18 -0.98
N ASP A 486 -37.19 2.15 -1.04
CA ASP A 486 -36.85 1.52 -2.30
C ASP A 486 -37.77 0.34 -2.72
N TRP A 487 -37.82 0.07 -4.02
CA TRP A 487 -38.35 -1.17 -4.60
C TRP A 487 -37.51 -2.38 -4.19
N ARG A 488 -38.14 -3.50 -3.85
CA ARG A 488 -37.47 -4.73 -3.38
C ARG A 488 -37.55 -5.85 -4.40
N ARG A 489 -36.57 -6.76 -4.42
CA ARG A 489 -36.53 -7.94 -5.30
C ARG A 489 -36.99 -9.18 -4.54
N ARG A 490 -38.06 -9.84 -4.98
CA ARG A 490 -38.52 -11.09 -4.33
C ARG A 490 -37.82 -12.31 -4.92
N THR A 491 -37.47 -13.30 -4.09
CA THR A 491 -37.06 -14.64 -4.51
C THR A 491 -38.17 -15.67 -4.23
N VAL A 492 -38.51 -16.51 -5.21
CA VAL A 492 -39.45 -17.63 -5.05
C VAL A 492 -38.71 -18.94 -4.79
N SER A 493 -37.95 -19.06 -3.69
CA SER A 493 -37.46 -20.36 -3.23
C SER A 493 -37.51 -20.51 -1.70
N SER A 494 -38.05 -21.64 -1.24
CA SER A 494 -38.25 -21.98 0.16
C SER A 494 -37.10 -22.78 0.78
N ASN A 495 -35.95 -22.91 0.10
CA ASN A 495 -34.78 -23.61 0.63
C ASN A 495 -33.57 -23.45 -0.28
N SER A 496 -32.67 -22.49 0.01
CA SER A 496 -31.21 -22.66 -0.10
C SER A 496 -30.50 -21.31 -0.10
N SER A 497 -29.53 -21.18 0.81
CA SER A 497 -28.41 -20.25 0.73
C SER A 497 -27.70 -20.42 -0.63
N ILE A 498 -27.83 -19.46 -1.55
CA ILE A 498 -27.03 -19.40 -2.78
C ILE A 498 -26.62 -17.95 -3.02
N TYR A 499 -25.31 -17.76 -3.09
CA TYR A 499 -24.61 -16.56 -3.52
C TYR A 499 -24.88 -16.29 -5.00
N VAL A 500 -25.21 -15.05 -5.35
CA VAL A 500 -25.01 -14.51 -6.71
C VAL A 500 -24.43 -13.11 -6.58
N VAL A 501 -23.33 -12.87 -7.29
CA VAL A 501 -22.64 -11.58 -7.45
C VAL A 501 -23.03 -11.04 -8.82
N MET A 502 -23.58 -9.82 -8.90
CA MET A 502 -23.29 -8.76 -9.89
C MET A 502 -24.07 -7.45 -9.56
N LEU A 503 -23.33 -6.41 -9.13
CA LEU A 503 -23.60 -4.94 -9.13
C LEU A 503 -24.85 -4.37 -8.38
N PRO A 504 -24.80 -3.07 -8.00
CA PRO A 504 -24.63 -2.62 -6.63
C PRO A 504 -25.97 -2.33 -5.96
N SER A 505 -26.50 -3.28 -5.19
CA SER A 505 -27.30 -2.97 -3.98
C SER A 505 -27.64 -4.27 -3.25
N SER A 506 -26.76 -4.68 -2.35
CA SER A 506 -26.75 -5.98 -1.68
C SER A 506 -27.76 -6.13 -0.53
N ASN A 507 -28.95 -5.51 -0.60
CA ASN A 507 -30.00 -5.66 0.41
C ASN A 507 -31.43 -5.90 -0.14
N TRP A 508 -31.56 -6.31 -1.41
CA TRP A 508 -32.88 -6.38 -2.07
C TRP A 508 -33.75 -7.58 -1.74
N HIS A 509 -33.29 -8.57 -0.96
CA HIS A 509 -34.06 -9.80 -0.80
C HIS A 509 -35.06 -9.72 0.37
N GLY A 510 -36.35 -9.81 0.04
CA GLY A 510 -37.44 -9.90 1.01
C GLY A 510 -38.55 -10.83 0.56
N THR A 511 -39.26 -11.43 1.52
CA THR A 511 -40.61 -11.97 1.31
C THR A 511 -41.63 -10.87 1.60
N THR A 512 -42.78 -10.85 0.92
CA THR A 512 -43.90 -10.01 1.38
C THR A 512 -44.27 -10.46 2.79
N SER A 513 -44.11 -9.57 3.77
CA SER A 513 -44.46 -9.87 5.17
C SER A 513 -45.97 -9.73 5.40
N SER A 514 -46.65 -9.11 4.45
CA SER A 514 -48.08 -8.97 4.29
C SER A 514 -48.71 -10.27 3.75
N VAL A 515 -49.73 -10.79 4.45
CA VAL A 515 -50.41 -12.04 4.08
C VAL A 515 -51.40 -11.79 2.94
N ASN A 516 -51.29 -12.57 1.86
CA ASN A 516 -52.13 -12.53 0.63
C ASN A 516 -51.95 -11.29 -0.26
N THR A 517 -50.76 -10.70 -0.29
CA THR A 517 -50.41 -9.59 -1.18
C THR A 517 -49.36 -10.02 -2.20
N GLY A 518 -49.42 -9.41 -3.39
CA GLY A 518 -48.51 -9.69 -4.49
C GLY A 518 -48.74 -11.05 -5.20
N PRO A 519 -48.03 -11.27 -6.31
CA PRO A 519 -48.10 -12.50 -7.11
C PRO A 519 -47.35 -13.65 -6.42
N ILE A 520 -47.62 -14.91 -6.79
CA ILE A 520 -46.92 -16.08 -6.19
C ILE A 520 -45.63 -16.41 -6.95
N ASN A 521 -45.61 -16.14 -8.26
CA ASN A 521 -44.48 -16.36 -9.18
C ASN A 521 -44.23 -15.07 -9.99
N GLY A 522 -43.08 -14.97 -10.65
CA GLY A 522 -42.83 -13.93 -11.68
C GLY A 522 -43.80 -14.03 -12.86
N ALA A 523 -43.79 -13.01 -13.72
CA ALA A 523 -44.66 -12.91 -14.89
C ALA A 523 -44.23 -13.87 -16.02
N GLU A 524 -42.94 -14.21 -16.09
CA GLU A 524 -42.37 -15.23 -17.00
C GLU A 524 -41.88 -16.48 -16.23
N SER A 525 -41.16 -17.40 -16.89
CA SER A 525 -40.58 -18.61 -16.27
C SER A 525 -39.44 -18.34 -15.26
N GLY A 526 -39.42 -17.14 -14.68
CA GLY A 526 -38.42 -16.60 -13.76
C GLY A 526 -38.77 -16.75 -12.28
N SER A 527 -37.76 -16.57 -11.43
CA SER A 527 -37.88 -16.70 -9.98
C SER A 527 -37.88 -15.36 -9.25
N TYR A 528 -37.76 -14.24 -9.98
CA TYR A 528 -37.62 -12.91 -9.41
C TYR A 528 -38.56 -11.89 -10.04
N TYR A 529 -38.90 -10.86 -9.27
CA TYR A 529 -39.64 -9.67 -9.72
C TYR A 529 -39.44 -8.55 -8.68
N MET A 530 -39.72 -7.31 -9.07
CA MET A 530 -39.62 -6.15 -8.18
C MET A 530 -40.96 -5.81 -7.55
N TYR A 531 -40.96 -5.37 -6.29
CA TYR A 531 -42.18 -5.03 -5.57
C TYR A 531 -42.02 -3.94 -4.51
N THR A 532 -43.11 -3.24 -4.21
CA THR A 532 -43.23 -2.36 -3.04
C THR A 532 -43.82 -3.12 -1.86
N GLU A 533 -43.30 -2.91 -0.65
CA GLU A 533 -43.80 -3.54 0.58
C GLU A 533 -44.65 -2.52 1.36
N ALA A 534 -45.96 -2.73 1.39
CA ALA A 534 -46.91 -1.81 2.02
C ALA A 534 -47.00 -1.95 3.56
N SER A 535 -46.39 -2.98 4.15
CA SER A 535 -46.44 -3.18 5.61
C SER A 535 -45.55 -2.20 6.39
N SER A 536 -45.72 -2.20 7.72
CA SER A 536 -45.00 -1.34 8.64
C SER A 536 -43.48 -1.38 8.39
N PRO A 537 -42.79 -0.22 8.33
CA PRO A 537 -43.19 1.07 8.87
C PRO A 537 -43.85 2.05 7.88
N ARG A 538 -44.37 1.61 6.73
CA ARG A 538 -44.89 2.51 5.68
C ARG A 538 -46.21 3.18 6.05
N ASN A 539 -46.39 4.42 5.61
CA ASN A 539 -47.63 5.19 5.68
C ASN A 539 -48.30 5.34 4.31
N GLU A 540 -49.56 5.73 4.31
CA GLU A 540 -50.29 6.08 3.09
C GLU A 540 -49.60 7.24 2.37
N SER A 541 -49.43 7.12 1.04
CA SER A 541 -48.69 8.03 0.17
C SER A 541 -47.17 7.99 0.26
N ASP A 542 -46.58 7.16 1.14
CA ASP A 542 -45.16 6.85 1.02
C ASP A 542 -44.92 6.26 -0.38
N PHE A 543 -43.81 6.59 -1.03
CA PHE A 543 -43.53 6.11 -2.38
C PHE A 543 -42.11 5.58 -2.58
N ALA A 544 -41.97 4.72 -3.58
CA ALA A 544 -40.71 4.20 -4.07
C ALA A 544 -40.47 4.60 -5.52
N VAL A 545 -39.25 5.00 -5.86
CA VAL A 545 -38.91 5.40 -7.23
C VAL A 545 -37.82 4.51 -7.79
N MET A 546 -38.06 4.02 -9.00
CA MET A 546 -37.04 3.41 -9.83
C MET A 546 -36.97 4.19 -11.14
N ASP A 547 -35.78 4.61 -11.57
CA ASP A 547 -35.63 5.48 -12.73
C ASP A 547 -34.36 5.24 -13.55
N THR A 548 -34.23 5.96 -14.66
CA THR A 548 -33.08 5.89 -15.57
C THR A 548 -32.09 7.05 -15.38
N ILE A 549 -32.04 7.70 -14.21
CA ILE A 549 -31.33 8.97 -14.03
C ILE A 549 -29.81 8.86 -14.26
N ASN A 550 -29.22 7.69 -14.03
CA ASN A 550 -27.79 7.43 -14.24
C ASN A 550 -27.40 7.11 -15.68
N TYR A 551 -28.38 7.07 -16.59
CA TYR A 551 -28.20 6.69 -17.99
C TYR A 551 -28.53 7.85 -18.92
N ARG A 552 -27.75 7.97 -20.00
CA ARG A 552 -28.06 8.91 -21.08
C ARG A 552 -28.75 8.20 -22.22
N LEU A 553 -30.00 8.57 -22.45
CA LEU A 553 -30.84 8.05 -23.52
C LEU A 553 -30.79 8.96 -24.75
N LYS A 554 -31.17 8.41 -25.91
CA LYS A 554 -31.24 9.16 -27.18
C LYS A 554 -32.47 10.06 -27.19
N ASP A 555 -32.40 11.18 -27.90
CA ASP A 555 -33.51 12.11 -28.14
C ASP A 555 -34.55 11.48 -29.10
N SER A 556 -35.30 10.52 -28.59
CA SER A 556 -36.25 9.71 -29.35
C SER A 556 -37.53 9.48 -28.57
N ALA A 557 -38.55 8.98 -29.26
CA ALA A 557 -39.73 8.43 -28.59
C ALA A 557 -39.44 7.00 -28.15
N TYR A 558 -40.07 6.54 -27.07
CA TYR A 558 -39.86 5.20 -26.55
C TYR A 558 -41.17 4.46 -26.29
N CYS A 559 -41.10 3.14 -26.35
CA CYS A 559 -42.14 2.25 -25.85
C CYS A 559 -41.59 1.52 -24.63
N LEU A 560 -42.24 1.71 -23.49
CA LEU A 560 -42.01 0.91 -22.30
C LEU A 560 -43.10 -0.17 -22.22
N SER A 561 -42.70 -1.42 -22.37
CA SER A 561 -43.53 -2.59 -22.05
C SER A 561 -43.15 -3.10 -20.67
N LEU A 562 -44.11 -3.45 -19.81
CA LEU A 562 -43.84 -4.10 -18.53
C LEU A 562 -45.01 -4.96 -18.06
N SER A 563 -44.73 -5.96 -17.24
CA SER A 563 -45.73 -6.77 -16.55
C SER A 563 -46.02 -6.20 -15.17
N ILE A 564 -47.29 -6.07 -14.81
CA ILE A 564 -47.75 -5.45 -13.57
C ILE A 564 -48.66 -6.41 -12.81
N ASN A 565 -48.51 -6.48 -11.48
CA ASN A 565 -49.45 -7.12 -10.58
C ASN A 565 -49.79 -6.18 -9.42
N MET A 566 -51.07 -5.89 -9.25
CA MET A 566 -51.60 -4.98 -8.23
C MET A 566 -52.75 -5.65 -7.48
N ARG A 567 -52.41 -6.70 -6.72
CA ARG A 567 -53.36 -7.53 -5.95
C ARG A 567 -53.65 -6.94 -4.57
N GLY A 568 -54.90 -7.06 -4.10
CA GLY A 568 -55.34 -6.60 -2.77
C GLY A 568 -55.83 -5.16 -2.77
N GLN A 569 -55.28 -4.31 -1.91
CA GLN A 569 -55.61 -2.87 -1.79
C GLN A 569 -54.38 -1.99 -2.02
N PRO A 570 -53.73 -2.07 -3.21
CA PRO A 570 -52.57 -1.24 -3.54
C PRO A 570 -52.95 0.22 -3.70
N GLY A 571 -51.96 1.10 -3.59
CA GLY A 571 -52.10 2.53 -3.84
C GLY A 571 -52.14 2.80 -5.34
N GLU A 572 -51.08 3.40 -5.86
CA GLU A 572 -50.99 3.87 -7.23
C GLU A 572 -49.63 3.54 -7.83
N LEU A 573 -49.61 3.01 -9.05
CA LEU A 573 -48.40 2.84 -9.85
C LEU A 573 -48.40 3.92 -10.93
N VAL A 574 -47.40 4.79 -10.90
CA VAL A 574 -47.19 5.87 -11.84
C VAL A 574 -45.96 5.58 -12.69
N ILE A 575 -46.09 5.73 -14.01
CA ILE A 575 -44.98 5.73 -14.95
C ILE A 575 -44.94 7.11 -15.57
N SER A 576 -43.84 7.82 -15.39
CA SER A 576 -43.64 9.18 -15.88
C SER A 576 -42.36 9.28 -16.70
N ALA A 577 -42.31 10.31 -17.55
CA ALA A 577 -41.09 10.71 -18.24
C ALA A 577 -40.90 12.23 -18.15
N GLU A 578 -39.65 12.65 -17.99
CA GLU A 578 -39.29 14.06 -17.98
C GLU A 578 -37.99 14.30 -18.74
N GLU A 579 -37.82 15.53 -19.24
CA GLU A 579 -36.50 15.96 -19.66
C GLU A 579 -35.62 16.07 -18.42
N ARG A 580 -34.35 15.69 -18.55
CA ARG A 580 -33.33 15.92 -17.52
C ARG A 580 -33.19 17.40 -17.10
N THR A 581 -33.72 18.33 -17.88
CA THR A 581 -33.80 19.77 -17.59
C THR A 581 -35.01 20.17 -16.71
N GLY A 582 -35.87 19.22 -16.36
CA GLY A 582 -37.03 19.40 -15.47
C GLY A 582 -38.37 19.67 -16.19
N SER A 583 -38.44 19.54 -17.52
CA SER A 583 -39.70 19.64 -18.26
C SER A 583 -40.46 18.32 -18.19
N TRP A 584 -41.64 18.31 -17.58
CA TRP A 584 -42.44 17.11 -17.35
C TRP A 584 -43.29 16.70 -18.56
N TYR A 585 -43.33 15.41 -18.89
CA TYR A 585 -44.07 14.88 -20.04
C TYR A 585 -44.75 13.53 -19.80
N GLY A 586 -46.03 13.59 -19.43
CA GLY A 586 -46.95 12.47 -19.56
C GLY A 586 -46.83 11.44 -18.44
N GLU A 587 -47.98 10.86 -18.09
CA GLU A 587 -48.13 9.93 -16.98
C GLU A 587 -49.07 8.81 -17.41
N ALA A 588 -48.65 7.56 -17.22
CA ALA A 588 -49.57 6.44 -17.14
C ALA A 588 -49.73 6.09 -15.66
N SER A 589 -50.97 6.04 -15.18
CA SER A 589 -51.28 5.72 -13.79
C SER A 589 -52.25 4.54 -13.73
N TYR A 590 -51.97 3.62 -12.79
CA TYR A 590 -52.80 2.50 -12.42
C TYR A 590 -53.13 2.61 -10.94
N ILE A 591 -54.42 2.72 -10.59
CA ILE A 591 -54.88 2.98 -9.23
C ILE A 591 -55.65 1.78 -8.70
N GLY A 592 -55.33 1.36 -7.48
CA GLY A 592 -56.06 0.30 -6.78
C GLY A 592 -55.91 -1.08 -7.44
N HIS A 593 -56.80 -2.00 -7.07
CA HIS A 593 -56.75 -3.39 -7.54
C HIS A 593 -56.94 -3.49 -9.07
N GLN A 594 -55.98 -4.11 -9.77
CA GLN A 594 -56.01 -4.31 -11.23
C GLN A 594 -56.24 -5.78 -11.63
N GLY A 595 -56.63 -6.63 -10.69
CA GLY A 595 -56.72 -8.09 -10.88
C GLY A 595 -55.73 -8.85 -10.02
N ASP A 596 -55.92 -10.16 -9.94
CA ASP A 596 -55.06 -11.05 -9.14
C ASP A 596 -53.88 -11.61 -9.95
N ASP A 597 -54.00 -11.61 -11.28
CA ASP A 597 -53.01 -12.11 -12.23
C ASP A 597 -52.13 -10.99 -12.79
N TRP A 598 -50.97 -11.36 -13.33
CA TRP A 598 -50.12 -10.44 -14.09
C TRP A 598 -50.81 -9.96 -15.37
N PHE A 599 -50.66 -8.69 -15.70
CA PHE A 599 -51.06 -8.13 -16.99
C PHE A 599 -49.95 -7.28 -17.59
N SER A 600 -49.88 -7.21 -18.92
CA SER A 600 -48.87 -6.41 -19.61
C SER A 600 -49.41 -5.02 -19.93
N ALA A 601 -48.60 -3.99 -19.66
CA ALA A 601 -48.84 -2.61 -20.01
C ALA A 601 -47.84 -2.16 -21.09
N ASN A 602 -48.32 -1.36 -22.05
CA ASN A 602 -47.49 -0.74 -23.09
C ASN A 602 -47.69 0.78 -23.02
N ILE A 603 -46.64 1.50 -22.65
CA ILE A 603 -46.65 2.94 -22.41
C ILE A 603 -45.85 3.63 -23.50
N ASN A 604 -46.52 4.51 -24.25
CA ASN A 604 -45.88 5.38 -25.22
C ASN A 604 -45.28 6.59 -24.50
N ILE A 605 -43.96 6.68 -24.55
CA ILE A 605 -43.20 7.85 -24.11
C ILE A 605 -42.97 8.73 -25.34
N PRO A 606 -43.40 10.00 -25.33
CA PRO A 606 -43.24 10.88 -26.48
C PRO A 606 -41.76 11.15 -26.75
N GLN A 607 -41.45 11.74 -27.91
CA GLN A 607 -40.09 12.17 -28.19
C GLN A 607 -39.70 13.31 -27.24
N ILE A 608 -38.77 13.02 -26.33
CA ILE A 608 -38.26 13.93 -25.31
C ILE A 608 -36.75 14.01 -25.47
N SER A 609 -36.15 15.17 -25.16
CA SER A 609 -34.69 15.30 -25.16
C SER A 609 -34.11 14.79 -23.85
N ASP A 610 -33.12 13.90 -23.93
CA ASP A 610 -32.45 13.26 -22.78
C ASP A 610 -33.44 12.81 -21.68
N PRO A 611 -34.36 11.88 -22.01
CA PRO A 611 -35.45 11.51 -21.11
C PRO A 611 -34.94 10.78 -19.86
N ILE A 612 -35.51 11.13 -18.71
CA ILE A 612 -35.51 10.32 -17.50
C ILE A 612 -36.88 9.65 -17.42
N ILE A 613 -36.90 8.32 -17.29
CA ILE A 613 -38.13 7.54 -17.18
C ILE A 613 -38.19 7.01 -15.76
N SER A 614 -39.29 7.25 -15.06
CA SER A 614 -39.47 6.88 -13.66
C SER A 614 -40.70 5.99 -13.49
N ILE A 615 -40.56 4.99 -12.61
CA ILE A 615 -41.61 4.07 -12.18
C ILE A 615 -41.77 4.27 -10.67
N ILE A 616 -42.93 4.80 -10.28
CA ILE A 616 -43.22 5.27 -8.94
C ILE A 616 -44.35 4.44 -8.35
N GLY A 617 -44.09 3.77 -7.23
CA GLY A 617 -45.09 2.97 -6.52
C GLY A 617 -45.51 3.65 -5.21
N TYR A 618 -46.74 4.15 -5.15
CA TYR A 618 -47.35 4.74 -3.96
C TYR A 618 -48.03 3.70 -3.09
N ILE A 619 -47.80 3.77 -1.78
CA ILE A 619 -48.49 2.95 -0.78
C ILE A 619 -49.91 3.45 -0.56
N GLY A 620 -50.87 2.54 -0.65
CA GLY A 620 -52.28 2.82 -0.39
C GLY A 620 -52.62 2.94 1.09
N SER A 621 -53.89 3.15 1.41
CA SER A 621 -54.39 3.28 2.80
C SER A 621 -54.27 2.02 3.67
N THR A 622 -53.74 0.91 3.14
CA THR A 622 -53.66 -0.37 3.86
C THR A 622 -52.33 -1.06 3.65
N SER A 623 -51.93 -1.88 4.64
CA SER A 623 -50.74 -2.75 4.57
C SER A 623 -50.91 -3.99 3.69
N LYS A 624 -51.98 -4.05 2.88
CA LYS A 624 -52.35 -5.22 2.06
C LYS A 624 -52.32 -4.91 0.56
N GLY A 625 -51.35 -4.10 0.13
CA GLY A 625 -51.39 -3.44 -1.18
C GLY A 625 -50.03 -3.33 -1.85
N ASP A 626 -49.29 -4.42 -1.92
CA ASP A 626 -48.00 -4.46 -2.63
C ASP A 626 -48.22 -4.28 -4.14
N ILE A 627 -47.37 -3.49 -4.78
CA ILE A 627 -47.30 -3.34 -6.24
C ILE A 627 -46.11 -4.15 -6.71
N ALA A 628 -46.29 -4.99 -7.73
CA ALA A 628 -45.21 -5.76 -8.33
C ALA A 628 -45.08 -5.48 -9.83
N ILE A 629 -43.83 -5.43 -10.30
CA ILE A 629 -43.46 -5.24 -11.69
C ILE A 629 -42.42 -6.28 -12.12
N ASP A 630 -42.46 -6.65 -13.39
CA ASP A 630 -41.58 -7.65 -13.99
C ASP A 630 -41.46 -7.42 -15.50
N HIS A 631 -40.47 -8.04 -16.15
CA HIS A 631 -40.27 -8.08 -17.60
C HIS A 631 -40.45 -6.70 -18.27
N MET A 632 -39.62 -5.74 -17.88
CA MET A 632 -39.65 -4.41 -18.46
C MET A 632 -38.81 -4.39 -19.73
N ILE A 633 -39.31 -3.78 -20.80
CA ILE A 633 -38.58 -3.61 -22.06
C ILE A 633 -38.81 -2.19 -22.54
N LEU A 634 -37.71 -1.44 -22.64
CA LEU A 634 -37.68 -0.12 -23.24
C LEU A 634 -37.12 -0.23 -24.66
N THR A 635 -37.90 0.16 -25.66
CA THR A 635 -37.49 0.14 -27.07
C THR A 635 -37.63 1.50 -27.72
N GLU A 636 -36.69 1.83 -28.61
CA GLU A 636 -36.79 3.06 -29.41
C GLU A 636 -37.99 2.97 -30.37
N GLY A 637 -38.86 3.99 -30.34
CA GLY A 637 -40.07 4.10 -31.17
C GLY A 637 -41.37 4.06 -30.37
N GLN A 638 -42.50 4.10 -31.07
CA GLN A 638 -43.83 3.96 -30.45
C GLN A 638 -44.17 2.49 -30.22
N CYS A 639 -44.95 2.21 -29.19
CA CYS A 639 -45.50 0.88 -28.93
C CYS A 639 -46.30 0.39 -30.13
N LYS A 640 -45.96 -0.80 -30.62
CA LYS A 640 -46.70 -1.45 -31.68
C LYS A 640 -48.02 -1.93 -31.09
N TYR A 641 -49.14 -1.39 -31.57
CA TYR A 641 -50.45 -1.96 -31.29
C TYR A 641 -50.47 -3.40 -31.81
N ILE A 642 -50.48 -4.38 -30.91
CA ILE A 642 -50.89 -5.73 -31.27
C ILE A 642 -52.40 -5.61 -31.52
N VAL A 643 -52.78 -5.65 -32.79
CA VAL A 643 -54.17 -5.82 -33.19
C VAL A 643 -54.47 -7.29 -32.92
N ASP A 644 -55.17 -7.57 -31.82
CA ASP A 644 -55.73 -8.90 -31.53
C ASP A 644 -56.61 -9.41 -32.67
#